data_AF-A0A7W2RSS3-F1
#
_entry.id   AF-A0A7W2RSS3-F1
#
_cell.length_a   1.000
_cell.length_b   1.000
_cell.length_c   1.000
_cell.angle_alpha   90.00
_cell.angle_beta   90.00
_cell.angle_gamma   90.00
#
_symmetry.space_group_name_H-M   'P 1'
#
loop_
_entity.id
_entity.type
_entity.pdbx_description
1 polymer ?
#
loop_
_entity_poly.entity_id
_entity_poly.type
_entity_poly.pdbx_seq_one_letter_code
_entity_poly.pdbx_strand_id
1 'polypeptide(L)'
;MNAKTKKKQLNQYYLENKILIFCFIYLLCFFTQASENLSIRHDDLSNKEHAIDKLLIKKISEHNLIQQVQNLPTGNEANGALFDLGKQLFFSKSLSMNNDVACASCHHPLLGGGDGLSLSVGVNAVNEDIIGPGRAHDGDRNIDPLADGGPNVPRNASTIFNLHLLKRAAFWDGRIEIIDNKQTDTSKSTVLRTPDSLMNLPDSTVGDDFIQAQARFPLSSLHEMFGHGPNKFKSNEQKRALVIQKLIKNYPDRKNPWLPLFQEAFNSITKNADQLISLDNVTKALAHYQKSLILVNNPWFDYINGNKAAISITAKKGALLFYNSSKQGGYQCYQCHKGASFSDEKFYNLATPQIGRGKDGFGNDHGRLSHTSNIQDKYKFRTPLLLNVQVTGPWSHAGAFIDLKNIIKHHIQPKKSLHNYDFSLAHLSQFTNYSANQQRSKALSLEALKQLDQYQMKSTDEPSNIDQDTAQLEAFLFSLTDPCILQKACLQKWFLTNNDLGPDSKALQAKFASFTEQPDTYRPAAFKGDIIKSEVIVNPNEIKWFSDVTTASGLSYSLAKPSFSDEYHLMGGGVAVDDFNHDGWLDLFISHSMQPGKLLVNNGKGSFVDVTEKIMGKLSERQLGALFFDYDADGDKDLLLVEDDINQGYFRLYAQLPSGVMRPVYSKAGISFKRFTHSLSAGDYDGDGDLDLFASHWGDVITPIRKGYLWKNSGVGMFDDVSHLLPQTRVSPLYPTLDVNFVPIFSDIDNDNDPDLLIAADYETTQVLRNDDGRYVDNTADIISDENGMGSAVGDYDNDGDLDWFVSSIWNPVEQKAYKGGTTGNRLYNNDGTGRFNDVTDIAGVRHGYWGWGACFADFNNDGWLDIFHTNGMRTGRIAENSAVGQFYQDPSRLFINNQDGTFTEASQSWGITHTAQGRGISCLDYDKDGDIDILIANNGASPTLYKNNNLADNNYLSVKLLGNKQNPDAVGAKISITIGTNKQLREIRLGSNYLSNDPLIAHFGIGKNKLINSLKVTWPNGVTNIFHNIEVNNLIEIKQ
;
A
#
# COMPACT_ATOMS: atom_id res chain seq x y z
N MET A 1 18.15 92.10 -11.82
CA MET A 1 16.94 92.77 -11.30
C MET A 1 15.72 91.90 -11.57
N ASN A 2 15.06 91.49 -10.49
CA ASN A 2 13.63 91.26 -10.33
C ASN A 2 12.80 90.43 -11.34
N ALA A 3 12.05 89.51 -10.73
CA ALA A 3 10.70 89.08 -11.13
C ALA A 3 10.53 88.08 -12.29
N LYS A 4 11.59 87.38 -12.74
CA LYS A 4 11.44 86.15 -13.57
C LYS A 4 11.98 84.86 -12.95
N THR A 5 12.70 84.94 -11.84
CA THR A 5 13.26 83.76 -11.12
C THR A 5 12.39 83.24 -9.97
N LYS A 6 11.35 83.98 -9.54
CA LYS A 6 10.46 83.55 -8.44
C LYS A 6 9.23 82.73 -8.85
N LYS A 7 8.88 82.65 -10.14
CA LYS A 7 7.75 81.82 -10.62
C LYS A 7 8.15 80.43 -11.13
N LYS A 8 9.46 80.18 -11.31
CA LYS A 8 10.01 78.86 -11.64
C LYS A 8 10.42 78.05 -10.40
N GLN A 9 10.71 78.70 -9.27
CA GLN A 9 11.05 78.02 -8.01
C GLN A 9 9.84 77.57 -7.18
N LEU A 10 8.63 78.13 -7.36
CA LEU A 10 7.43 77.66 -6.63
C LEU A 10 6.72 76.46 -7.30
N ASN A 11 6.88 76.24 -8.61
CA ASN A 11 6.28 75.08 -9.30
C ASN A 11 7.18 73.83 -9.26
N GLN A 12 8.46 73.97 -8.93
CA GLN A 12 9.36 72.82 -8.74
C GLN A 12 9.24 72.24 -7.31
N TYR A 13 8.94 73.08 -6.33
CA TYR A 13 8.72 72.67 -4.92
C TYR A 13 7.41 71.89 -4.68
N TYR A 14 6.40 72.04 -5.56
CA TYR A 14 5.15 71.28 -5.50
C TYR A 14 5.19 69.95 -6.26
N LEU A 15 6.18 69.76 -7.15
CA LEU A 15 6.37 68.50 -7.88
C LEU A 15 7.34 67.56 -7.14
N GLU A 16 8.37 68.10 -6.48
CA GLU A 16 9.35 67.32 -5.72
C GLU A 16 8.79 66.76 -4.39
N ASN A 17 7.81 67.43 -3.75
CA ASN A 17 7.17 66.91 -2.54
C ASN A 17 6.16 65.77 -2.80
N LYS A 18 5.60 65.64 -4.02
CA LYS A 18 4.73 64.48 -4.35
C LYS A 18 5.55 63.23 -4.68
N ILE A 19 6.77 63.38 -5.20
CA ILE A 19 7.65 62.27 -5.52
C ILE A 19 8.36 61.75 -4.26
N LEU A 20 8.74 62.63 -3.31
CA LEU A 20 9.25 62.18 -2.01
C LEU A 20 8.21 61.44 -1.16
N ILE A 21 6.94 61.87 -1.16
CA ILE A 21 5.87 61.18 -0.42
C ILE A 21 5.53 59.82 -1.05
N PHE A 22 5.57 59.69 -2.39
CA PHE A 22 5.38 58.41 -3.06
C PHE A 22 6.56 57.44 -2.83
N CYS A 23 7.80 57.92 -2.80
CA CYS A 23 8.97 57.09 -2.50
C CYS A 23 9.06 56.70 -1.01
N PHE A 24 8.63 57.56 -0.08
CA PHE A 24 8.59 57.19 1.35
C PHE A 24 7.49 56.16 1.66
N ILE A 25 6.34 56.22 0.98
CA ILE A 25 5.27 55.22 1.13
C ILE A 25 5.67 53.89 0.47
N TYR A 26 6.41 53.90 -0.65
CA TYR A 26 6.94 52.67 -1.26
C TYR A 26 8.10 52.04 -0.46
N LEU A 27 8.99 52.84 0.17
CA LEU A 27 10.06 52.30 1.01
C LEU A 27 9.57 51.83 2.40
N LEU A 28 8.51 52.41 2.97
CA LEU A 28 7.88 51.91 4.20
C LEU A 28 7.08 50.61 3.99
N CYS A 29 6.60 50.35 2.77
CA CYS A 29 6.00 49.06 2.41
C CYS A 29 7.05 47.96 2.16
N PHE A 30 8.31 48.29 1.87
CA PHE A 30 9.38 47.30 1.68
C PHE A 30 10.24 47.04 2.94
N PHE A 31 10.18 47.91 3.96
CA PHE A 31 10.89 47.72 5.24
C PHE A 31 10.01 47.31 6.43
N THR A 32 8.72 47.10 6.22
CA THR A 32 7.84 46.35 7.15
C THR A 32 7.70 44.87 6.76
N GLN A 33 8.40 44.43 5.72
CA GLN A 33 8.36 43.06 5.18
C GLN A 33 9.71 42.31 5.27
N ALA A 34 10.68 42.83 6.05
CA ALA A 34 12.03 42.25 6.15
C ALA A 34 12.64 42.16 7.57
N SER A 35 11.86 42.40 8.63
CA SER A 35 12.35 42.23 10.02
C SER A 35 11.37 41.54 10.98
N GLU A 36 10.51 40.65 10.46
CA GLU A 36 9.81 39.61 11.22
C GLU A 36 10.04 38.20 10.61
N ASN A 37 11.06 38.06 9.75
CA ASN A 37 11.48 36.77 9.20
C ASN A 37 12.54 36.09 10.08
N LEU A 38 12.33 36.10 11.40
CA LEU A 38 13.16 35.35 12.34
C LEU A 38 12.41 34.94 13.62
N SER A 39 11.13 34.57 13.55
CA SER A 39 10.50 33.61 14.50
C SER A 39 9.08 33.17 14.08
N ILE A 40 8.78 32.86 12.81
CA ILE A 40 7.43 32.40 12.44
C ILE A 40 7.53 31.23 11.44
N ARG A 41 7.68 30.01 11.95
CA ARG A 41 7.41 28.78 11.19
C ARG A 41 6.44 27.80 11.89
N HIS A 42 5.85 28.18 13.02
CA HIS A 42 4.76 27.41 13.64
C HIS A 42 3.40 28.14 13.75
N ASP A 43 3.35 29.48 13.69
CA ASP A 43 2.09 30.21 13.89
C ASP A 43 1.18 30.35 12.65
N ASP A 44 1.68 30.20 11.41
CA ASP A 44 0.84 30.38 10.20
C ASP A 44 -0.05 29.15 9.87
N LEU A 45 0.39 27.93 10.24
CA LEU A 45 -0.41 26.71 10.11
C LEU A 45 -1.50 26.64 11.20
N SER A 46 -1.13 26.97 12.44
CA SER A 46 -2.05 27.09 13.59
C SER A 46 -3.17 28.10 13.30
N ASN A 47 -2.83 29.28 12.74
CA ASN A 47 -3.83 30.29 12.40
C ASN A 47 -4.79 29.85 11.28
N LYS A 48 -4.31 29.10 10.28
CA LYS A 48 -5.15 28.57 9.18
C LYS A 48 -6.06 27.43 9.63
N GLU A 49 -5.56 26.52 10.47
CA GLU A 49 -6.37 25.44 11.03
C GLU A 49 -7.44 25.97 11.99
N HIS A 50 -7.06 26.92 12.86
CA HIS A 50 -7.99 27.59 13.77
C HIS A 50 -9.10 28.34 13.02
N ALA A 51 -8.83 28.86 11.82
CA ALA A 51 -9.83 29.48 10.96
C ALA A 51 -10.82 28.45 10.39
N ILE A 52 -10.36 27.26 9.97
CA ILE A 52 -11.22 26.19 9.45
C ILE A 52 -12.12 25.63 10.56
N ASP A 53 -11.59 25.42 11.76
CA ASP A 53 -12.38 24.95 12.90
C ASP A 53 -13.51 25.94 13.25
N LYS A 54 -13.26 27.25 13.18
CA LYS A 54 -14.31 28.27 13.37
C LYS A 54 -15.44 28.13 12.35
N LEU A 55 -15.11 27.87 11.09
CA LEU A 55 -16.11 27.67 10.03
C LEU A 55 -16.91 26.38 10.26
N LEU A 56 -16.25 25.29 10.66
CA LEU A 56 -16.92 24.03 10.94
C LEU A 56 -17.80 24.08 12.18
N ILE A 57 -17.37 24.73 13.26
CA ILE A 57 -18.20 24.95 14.45
C ILE A 57 -19.49 25.68 14.07
N LYS A 58 -19.40 26.68 13.18
CA LYS A 58 -20.59 27.35 12.64
C LYS A 58 -21.50 26.37 11.90
N LYS A 59 -20.96 25.49 11.06
CA LYS A 59 -21.74 24.47 10.34
C LYS A 59 -22.38 23.45 11.27
N ILE A 60 -21.65 22.99 12.29
CA ILE A 60 -22.14 22.09 13.34
C ILE A 60 -23.36 22.71 14.04
N SER A 61 -23.29 23.99 14.37
CA SER A 61 -24.41 24.73 14.97
C SER A 61 -25.56 24.97 13.99
N GLU A 62 -25.27 25.40 12.76
CA GLU A 62 -26.27 25.65 11.70
C GLU A 62 -27.13 24.40 11.41
N HIS A 63 -26.51 23.22 11.45
CA HIS A 63 -27.18 21.94 11.18
C HIS A 63 -27.59 21.18 12.45
N ASN A 64 -27.39 21.75 13.64
CA ASN A 64 -27.73 21.12 14.92
C ASN A 64 -27.16 19.69 15.07
N LEU A 65 -25.89 19.49 14.68
CA LEU A 65 -25.29 18.16 14.60
C LEU A 65 -25.04 17.54 15.98
N ILE A 66 -24.71 18.35 16.99
CA ILE A 66 -24.50 17.88 18.38
C ILE A 66 -25.74 17.14 18.90
N GLN A 67 -26.92 17.75 18.78
CA GLN A 67 -28.17 17.13 19.24
C GLN A 67 -28.51 15.86 18.44
N GLN A 68 -28.15 15.82 17.14
CA GLN A 68 -28.38 14.64 16.31
C GLN A 68 -27.51 13.45 16.72
N VAL A 69 -26.23 13.69 17.06
CA VAL A 69 -25.31 12.66 17.54
C VAL A 69 -25.74 12.16 18.93
N GLN A 70 -26.14 13.06 19.83
CA GLN A 70 -26.62 12.69 21.18
C GLN A 70 -27.92 11.86 21.17
N ASN A 71 -28.76 12.03 20.15
CA ASN A 71 -30.04 11.33 20.01
C ASN A 71 -29.97 10.08 19.10
N LEU A 72 -28.78 9.51 18.89
CA LEU A 72 -28.65 8.27 18.14
C LEU A 72 -29.41 7.14 18.85
N PRO A 73 -30.33 6.43 18.15
CA PRO A 73 -31.03 5.28 18.73
C PRO A 73 -30.04 4.20 19.18
N THR A 74 -30.29 3.58 20.32
CA THR A 74 -29.57 2.38 20.74
C THR A 74 -30.08 1.17 19.95
N GLY A 75 -29.17 0.28 19.55
CA GLY A 75 -29.54 -1.02 18.99
C GLY A 75 -29.56 -2.11 20.05
N ASN A 76 -29.52 -3.38 19.61
CA ASN A 76 -29.53 -4.53 20.51
C ASN A 76 -28.12 -4.89 20.98
N GLU A 77 -28.03 -5.56 22.13
CA GLU A 77 -26.78 -6.19 22.56
C GLU A 77 -26.42 -7.39 21.66
N ALA A 78 -25.13 -7.63 21.47
CA ALA A 78 -24.61 -8.76 20.70
C ALA A 78 -24.38 -9.99 21.61
N ASN A 79 -25.40 -10.38 22.38
CA ASN A 79 -25.35 -11.49 23.33
C ASN A 79 -26.75 -12.09 23.59
N GLY A 80 -26.78 -13.25 24.24
CA GLY A 80 -28.01 -13.92 24.69
C GLY A 80 -28.67 -14.81 23.64
N ALA A 81 -29.59 -15.65 24.09
CA ALA A 81 -30.13 -16.77 23.29
C ALA A 81 -30.81 -16.33 21.97
N LEU A 82 -31.49 -15.19 21.95
CA LEU A 82 -32.14 -14.69 20.72
C LEU A 82 -31.12 -14.17 19.70
N PHE A 83 -30.02 -13.57 20.17
CA PHE A 83 -28.87 -13.21 19.32
C PHE A 83 -28.18 -14.45 18.78
N ASP A 84 -27.91 -15.45 19.63
CA ASP A 84 -27.23 -16.68 19.23
C ASP A 84 -28.03 -17.45 18.18
N LEU A 85 -29.36 -17.58 18.38
CA LEU A 85 -30.25 -18.14 17.37
C LEU A 85 -30.22 -17.32 16.06
N GLY A 86 -30.29 -16.00 16.16
CA GLY A 86 -30.24 -15.11 15.00
C GLY A 86 -28.94 -15.23 14.20
N LYS A 87 -27.81 -15.29 14.90
CA LYS A 87 -26.47 -15.51 14.33
C LYS A 87 -26.39 -16.86 13.62
N GLN A 88 -26.84 -17.94 14.26
CA GLN A 88 -26.86 -19.27 13.64
C GLN A 88 -27.74 -19.32 12.38
N LEU A 89 -28.93 -18.70 12.43
CA LEU A 89 -29.81 -18.60 11.27
C LEU A 89 -29.19 -17.77 10.13
N PHE A 90 -28.53 -16.65 10.44
CA PHE A 90 -27.94 -15.75 9.44
C PHE A 90 -26.85 -16.42 8.59
N PHE A 91 -26.11 -17.35 9.18
CA PHE A 91 -25.06 -18.13 8.50
C PHE A 91 -25.56 -19.48 7.96
N SER A 92 -26.83 -19.84 8.16
CA SER A 92 -27.35 -21.15 7.74
C SER A 92 -27.80 -21.16 6.28
N LYS A 93 -27.24 -22.09 5.50
CA LYS A 93 -27.71 -22.39 4.14
C LYS A 93 -29.09 -23.06 4.13
N SER A 94 -29.55 -23.60 5.27
CA SER A 94 -30.88 -24.20 5.38
C SER A 94 -32.03 -23.21 5.20
N LEU A 95 -31.75 -21.90 5.29
CA LEU A 95 -32.68 -20.83 4.93
C LEU A 95 -32.78 -20.57 3.42
N SER A 96 -31.95 -21.20 2.58
CA SER A 96 -32.18 -21.24 1.14
C SER A 96 -32.92 -22.50 0.74
N MET A 97 -33.65 -22.49 -0.38
CA MET A 97 -34.36 -23.68 -0.85
C MET A 97 -33.39 -24.78 -1.28
N ASN A 98 -32.27 -24.41 -1.91
CA ASN A 98 -31.29 -25.34 -2.48
C ASN A 98 -30.16 -25.74 -1.51
N ASN A 99 -30.07 -25.13 -0.32
CA ASN A 99 -28.98 -25.28 0.65
C ASN A 99 -27.59 -24.79 0.16
N ASP A 100 -27.57 -23.83 -0.76
CA ASP A 100 -26.38 -23.33 -1.47
C ASP A 100 -26.00 -21.88 -1.12
N VAL A 101 -26.79 -21.19 -0.31
CA VAL A 101 -26.59 -19.77 0.02
C VAL A 101 -27.13 -19.45 1.41
N ALA A 102 -26.43 -18.62 2.17
CA ALA A 102 -26.89 -18.08 3.45
C ALA A 102 -27.06 -16.56 3.35
N CYS A 103 -27.67 -15.91 4.34
CA CYS A 103 -27.69 -14.44 4.39
C CYS A 103 -26.26 -13.88 4.37
N ALA A 104 -25.35 -14.52 5.11
CA ALA A 104 -23.93 -14.19 5.16
C ALA A 104 -23.19 -14.34 3.81
N SER A 105 -23.72 -15.11 2.85
CA SER A 105 -23.10 -15.23 1.52
C SER A 105 -23.14 -13.92 0.71
N CYS A 106 -24.08 -13.02 1.04
CA CYS A 106 -24.21 -11.70 0.40
C CYS A 106 -24.00 -10.51 1.36
N HIS A 107 -23.90 -10.78 2.66
CA HIS A 107 -23.88 -9.75 3.71
C HIS A 107 -22.91 -10.11 4.85
N HIS A 108 -21.71 -10.58 4.50
CA HIS A 108 -20.74 -11.04 5.50
C HIS A 108 -20.20 -9.84 6.31
N PRO A 109 -20.14 -9.89 7.65
CA PRO A 109 -19.62 -8.78 8.47
C PRO A 109 -18.22 -8.32 8.06
N LEU A 110 -17.32 -9.25 7.73
CA LEU A 110 -15.97 -8.93 7.29
C LEU A 110 -15.91 -8.20 5.92
N LEU A 111 -16.95 -8.28 5.09
CA LEU A 111 -17.05 -7.58 3.80
C LEU A 111 -17.82 -6.25 3.93
N GLY A 112 -17.71 -5.60 5.10
CA GLY A 112 -18.44 -4.36 5.40
C GLY A 112 -19.95 -4.55 5.51
N GLY A 113 -20.43 -5.79 5.69
CA GLY A 113 -21.86 -6.13 5.72
C GLY A 113 -22.54 -6.18 4.34
N GLY A 114 -21.78 -6.05 3.26
CA GLY A 114 -22.17 -6.42 1.90
C GLY A 114 -21.44 -7.70 1.47
N ASP A 115 -21.17 -7.84 0.18
CA ASP A 115 -20.38 -8.95 -0.37
C ASP A 115 -19.15 -8.50 -1.15
N GLY A 116 -18.85 -7.21 -1.26
CA GLY A 116 -17.68 -6.75 -2.01
C GLY A 116 -17.76 -7.02 -3.52
N LEU A 117 -18.95 -7.36 -4.04
CA LEU A 117 -19.21 -7.58 -5.47
C LEU A 117 -20.07 -6.43 -6.02
N SER A 118 -19.93 -6.14 -7.31
CA SER A 118 -20.78 -5.15 -7.96
C SER A 118 -22.26 -5.60 -7.91
N LEU A 119 -22.52 -6.86 -8.25
CA LEU A 119 -23.83 -7.50 -8.12
C LEU A 119 -23.70 -8.85 -7.40
N SER A 120 -24.59 -9.14 -6.47
CA SER A 120 -24.53 -10.41 -5.74
C SER A 120 -24.83 -11.61 -6.67
N VAL A 121 -24.11 -12.71 -6.47
CA VAL A 121 -24.38 -13.96 -7.22
C VAL A 121 -25.71 -14.58 -6.79
N GLY A 122 -25.99 -14.59 -5.48
CA GLY A 122 -27.19 -15.21 -4.92
C GLY A 122 -27.08 -16.73 -4.85
N VAL A 123 -28.08 -17.43 -5.38
CA VAL A 123 -28.09 -18.91 -5.57
C VAL A 123 -27.15 -19.34 -6.71
N ASN A 124 -26.92 -20.64 -6.84
CA ASN A 124 -26.26 -21.23 -8.01
C ASN A 124 -24.80 -20.73 -8.19
N ALA A 125 -24.08 -20.57 -7.09
CA ALA A 125 -22.65 -20.29 -7.14
C ALA A 125 -21.87 -21.56 -7.54
N VAL A 126 -20.80 -21.41 -8.32
CA VAL A 126 -19.88 -22.53 -8.67
C VAL A 126 -19.36 -23.21 -7.41
N ASN A 127 -18.99 -22.41 -6.41
CA ASN A 127 -18.65 -22.86 -5.07
C ASN A 127 -19.45 -22.04 -4.06
N GLU A 128 -20.31 -22.70 -3.30
CA GLU A 128 -21.21 -22.10 -2.31
C GLU A 128 -20.50 -21.51 -1.08
N ASP A 129 -19.28 -21.95 -0.81
CA ASP A 129 -18.47 -21.47 0.33
C ASP A 129 -17.61 -20.26 -0.03
N ILE A 130 -17.29 -20.03 -1.31
CA ILE A 130 -16.56 -18.85 -1.74
C ILE A 130 -17.48 -17.62 -1.62
N ILE A 131 -17.02 -16.61 -0.88
CA ILE A 131 -17.74 -15.35 -0.73
C ILE A 131 -16.90 -14.14 -1.16
N GLY A 132 -17.61 -13.12 -1.64
CA GLY A 132 -17.05 -11.91 -2.19
C GLY A 132 -16.25 -12.12 -3.48
N PRO A 133 -15.20 -11.33 -3.73
CA PRO A 133 -14.31 -11.49 -4.88
C PRO A 133 -13.96 -12.96 -5.14
N GLY A 134 -14.14 -13.44 -6.36
CA GLY A 134 -13.94 -14.85 -6.77
C GLY A 134 -15.23 -15.67 -6.83
N ARG A 135 -16.31 -15.21 -6.19
CA ARG A 135 -17.60 -15.88 -6.26
C ARG A 135 -18.24 -15.69 -7.64
N ALA A 136 -18.45 -16.80 -8.35
CA ALA A 136 -19.05 -16.83 -9.69
C ALA A 136 -20.34 -17.66 -9.74
N HIS A 137 -21.22 -17.31 -10.67
CA HIS A 137 -22.44 -18.06 -10.96
C HIS A 137 -22.14 -19.25 -11.90
N ASP A 138 -22.83 -20.38 -11.73
CA ASP A 138 -22.59 -21.63 -12.50
C ASP A 138 -22.99 -21.54 -13.99
N GLY A 139 -23.91 -20.64 -14.32
CA GLY A 139 -24.39 -20.43 -15.69
C GLY A 139 -25.36 -21.50 -16.19
N ASP A 140 -25.90 -22.35 -15.31
CA ASP A 140 -26.70 -23.50 -15.72
C ASP A 140 -28.10 -23.10 -16.22
N ARG A 141 -28.25 -23.10 -17.55
CA ARG A 141 -29.51 -22.80 -18.24
C ARG A 141 -30.62 -23.82 -18.03
N ASN A 142 -30.31 -25.01 -17.53
CA ASN A 142 -31.32 -26.00 -17.19
C ASN A 142 -32.03 -25.64 -15.87
N ILE A 143 -31.32 -24.98 -14.96
CA ILE A 143 -31.86 -24.51 -13.68
C ILE A 143 -32.49 -23.14 -13.87
N ASP A 144 -31.73 -22.17 -14.38
CA ASP A 144 -32.20 -20.82 -14.73
C ASP A 144 -32.13 -20.61 -16.25
N PRO A 145 -33.26 -20.68 -16.99
CA PRO A 145 -33.26 -20.49 -18.44
C PRO A 145 -32.67 -19.16 -18.93
N LEU A 146 -32.56 -18.14 -18.06
CA LEU A 146 -31.98 -16.84 -18.35
C LEU A 146 -30.51 -16.72 -17.90
N ALA A 147 -29.89 -17.82 -17.46
CA ALA A 147 -28.50 -17.83 -17.03
C ALA A 147 -27.55 -17.41 -18.17
N ASP A 148 -26.68 -16.44 -17.89
CA ASP A 148 -25.69 -15.90 -18.82
C ASP A 148 -24.25 -15.99 -18.28
N GLY A 149 -24.05 -16.73 -17.18
CA GLY A 149 -22.78 -16.81 -16.45
C GLY A 149 -22.51 -15.60 -15.54
N GLY A 150 -23.25 -14.50 -15.68
CA GLY A 150 -23.18 -13.34 -14.81
C GLY A 150 -24.08 -13.45 -13.56
N PRO A 151 -23.94 -12.52 -12.60
CA PRO A 151 -24.72 -12.48 -11.36
C PRO A 151 -26.24 -12.38 -11.58
N ASN A 152 -27.01 -13.07 -10.75
CA ASN A 152 -28.46 -13.09 -10.82
C ASN A 152 -29.12 -11.94 -10.06
N VAL A 153 -28.50 -11.47 -8.97
CA VAL A 153 -29.11 -10.42 -8.14
C VAL A 153 -28.98 -9.09 -8.87
N PRO A 154 -30.09 -8.36 -9.11
CA PRO A 154 -30.09 -7.21 -10.01
C PRO A 154 -29.48 -5.94 -9.39
N ARG A 155 -29.01 -6.00 -8.14
CA ARG A 155 -28.48 -4.85 -7.39
C ARG A 155 -27.33 -5.27 -6.49
N ASN A 156 -26.50 -4.29 -6.15
CA ASN A 156 -25.47 -4.41 -5.13
C ASN A 156 -26.10 -4.67 -3.75
N ALA A 157 -25.47 -5.54 -2.96
CA ALA A 157 -25.85 -5.81 -1.58
C ALA A 157 -25.48 -4.62 -0.68
N SER A 158 -26.50 -3.92 -0.16
CA SER A 158 -26.26 -2.85 0.82
C SER A 158 -25.73 -3.40 2.14
N THR A 159 -24.90 -2.63 2.82
CA THR A 159 -24.43 -2.98 4.18
C THR A 159 -25.58 -3.26 5.15
N ILE A 160 -25.39 -4.27 6.01
CA ILE A 160 -26.28 -4.58 7.13
C ILE A 160 -25.88 -3.89 8.45
N PHE A 161 -24.77 -3.16 8.47
CA PHE A 161 -24.41 -2.36 9.64
C PHE A 161 -25.34 -1.16 9.79
N ASN A 162 -25.67 -0.83 11.04
CA ASN A 162 -26.46 0.34 11.39
C ASN A 162 -27.89 0.38 10.82
N LEU A 163 -28.46 -0.76 10.43
CA LEU A 163 -29.84 -0.81 9.91
C LEU A 163 -30.89 -0.33 10.93
N HIS A 164 -30.58 -0.37 12.24
CA HIS A 164 -31.42 0.18 13.29
C HIS A 164 -31.66 1.70 13.16
N LEU A 165 -30.85 2.40 12.35
CA LEU A 165 -31.02 3.82 12.06
C LEU A 165 -32.06 4.11 10.97
N LEU A 166 -32.57 3.10 10.26
CA LEU A 166 -33.61 3.28 9.23
C LEU A 166 -34.94 3.69 9.88
N LYS A 167 -35.55 4.75 9.33
CA LYS A 167 -36.78 5.35 9.87
C LYS A 167 -37.92 5.37 8.88
N ARG A 168 -37.67 5.26 7.58
CA ARG A 168 -38.71 5.43 6.55
C ARG A 168 -38.77 4.31 5.53
N ALA A 169 -37.63 3.81 5.05
CA ALA A 169 -37.62 2.84 3.96
C ALA A 169 -36.40 1.91 3.97
N ALA A 170 -36.62 0.65 3.59
CA ALA A 170 -35.58 -0.34 3.34
C ALA A 170 -35.51 -0.73 1.85
N PHE A 171 -34.39 -1.35 1.46
CA PHE A 171 -33.97 -1.60 0.07
C PHE A 171 -33.69 -0.32 -0.75
N TRP A 172 -32.99 -0.49 -1.87
CA TRP A 172 -32.66 0.60 -2.79
C TRP A 172 -33.89 1.29 -3.42
N ASP A 173 -35.01 0.58 -3.58
CA ASP A 173 -36.23 1.12 -4.21
C ASP A 173 -37.36 1.43 -3.22
N GLY A 174 -37.13 1.26 -1.91
CA GLY A 174 -38.13 1.58 -0.89
C GLY A 174 -39.33 0.65 -0.90
N ARG A 175 -39.16 -0.59 -1.36
CA ARG A 175 -40.28 -1.56 -1.43
C ARG A 175 -40.85 -1.91 -0.07
N ILE A 176 -40.06 -1.72 1.00
CA ILE A 176 -40.55 -1.68 2.38
C ILE A 176 -40.48 -0.22 2.83
N GLU A 177 -41.62 0.38 3.12
CA GLU A 177 -41.68 1.77 3.58
C GLU A 177 -42.87 2.02 4.51
N ILE A 178 -42.83 3.11 5.29
CA ILE A 178 -43.96 3.56 6.10
C ILE A 178 -45.09 4.09 5.22
N ILE A 179 -46.34 3.83 5.63
CA ILE A 179 -47.53 4.45 5.04
C ILE A 179 -47.77 5.80 5.73
N ASP A 180 -47.69 6.90 4.97
CA ASP A 180 -47.76 8.30 5.45
C ASP A 180 -49.17 8.75 5.95
N ASN A 181 -49.84 7.97 6.80
CA ASN A 181 -51.05 8.37 7.51
C ASN A 181 -50.76 8.56 9.01
N LYS A 182 -50.21 9.72 9.37
CA LYS A 182 -49.97 10.25 10.73
C LYS A 182 -49.26 9.29 11.71
N GLN A 183 -48.00 9.59 12.02
CA GLN A 183 -47.37 9.22 13.28
C GLN A 183 -48.27 9.68 14.44
N THR A 184 -48.98 8.75 15.07
CA THR A 184 -49.50 8.95 16.42
C THR A 184 -48.53 8.36 17.40
N ASP A 185 -48.12 9.23 18.32
CA ASP A 185 -47.24 8.97 19.44
C ASP A 185 -47.75 7.80 20.32
N THR A 186 -46.79 7.12 20.93
CA THR A 186 -46.92 6.11 22.00
C THR A 186 -47.56 4.76 21.65
N SER A 187 -46.68 3.75 21.55
CA SER A 187 -46.91 2.29 21.69
C SER A 187 -47.36 1.47 20.47
N LYS A 188 -46.37 0.77 19.91
CA LYS A 188 -46.38 -0.55 19.22
C LYS A 188 -46.84 -0.64 17.74
N SER A 189 -45.87 -1.07 16.92
CA SER A 189 -45.88 -1.40 15.48
C SER A 189 -45.88 -0.22 14.50
N THR A 190 -44.73 -0.04 13.84
CA THR A 190 -44.62 0.79 12.64
C THR A 190 -45.48 0.16 11.53
N VAL A 191 -46.38 0.93 10.92
CA VAL A 191 -47.25 0.44 9.85
C VAL A 191 -46.48 0.46 8.53
N LEU A 192 -46.02 -0.72 8.09
CA LEU A 192 -45.21 -0.88 6.88
C LEU A 192 -46.03 -1.37 5.70
N ARG A 193 -45.74 -0.83 4.52
CA ARG A 193 -46.12 -1.43 3.23
C ARG A 193 -44.99 -2.32 2.75
N THR A 194 -45.32 -3.46 2.15
CA THR A 194 -44.35 -4.34 1.48
C THR A 194 -44.87 -4.80 0.11
N PRO A 195 -44.07 -5.52 -0.69
CA PRO A 195 -44.54 -6.16 -1.91
C PRO A 195 -45.67 -7.19 -1.72
N ASP A 196 -45.89 -7.70 -0.49
CA ASP A 196 -46.94 -8.70 -0.21
C ASP A 196 -48.28 -8.04 0.18
N SER A 197 -48.30 -6.73 0.47
CA SER A 197 -49.53 -5.96 0.70
C SER A 197 -50.07 -5.31 -0.58
N LEU A 198 -51.38 -5.09 -0.63
CA LEU A 198 -51.98 -4.23 -1.66
C LEU A 198 -51.40 -2.81 -1.57
N MET A 199 -51.35 -2.12 -2.72
CA MET A 199 -50.81 -0.76 -2.81
C MET A 199 -51.48 0.17 -1.78
N ASN A 200 -50.67 0.85 -0.98
CA ASN A 200 -51.06 1.77 0.10
C ASN A 200 -51.81 1.14 1.30
N LEU A 201 -51.86 -0.19 1.41
CA LEU A 201 -52.37 -0.88 2.60
C LEU A 201 -51.22 -1.43 3.47
N PRO A 202 -51.42 -1.50 4.80
CA PRO A 202 -50.45 -2.14 5.69
C PRO A 202 -50.26 -3.62 5.34
N ASP A 203 -49.03 -4.10 5.48
CA ASP A 203 -48.77 -5.53 5.59
C ASP A 203 -48.82 -5.92 7.07
N SER A 204 -49.84 -6.67 7.48
CA SER A 204 -50.02 -7.12 8.87
C SER A 204 -49.08 -8.26 9.28
N THR A 205 -48.25 -8.76 8.37
CA THR A 205 -47.42 -9.97 8.55
C THR A 205 -45.91 -9.67 8.63
N VAL A 206 -45.54 -8.39 8.73
CA VAL A 206 -44.15 -7.88 8.66
C VAL A 206 -43.35 -7.94 9.95
N GLY A 207 -44.00 -8.20 11.08
CA GLY A 207 -43.38 -8.12 12.39
C GLY A 207 -43.24 -6.68 12.90
N ASP A 208 -42.26 -6.44 13.76
CA ASP A 208 -42.21 -5.24 14.61
C ASP A 208 -41.58 -4.00 13.92
N ASP A 209 -40.73 -4.19 12.90
CA ASP A 209 -39.95 -3.14 12.27
C ASP A 209 -39.42 -3.50 10.86
N PHE A 210 -38.69 -2.55 10.24
CA PHE A 210 -38.11 -2.67 8.91
C PHE A 210 -37.17 -3.85 8.72
N ILE A 211 -36.39 -4.19 9.75
CA ILE A 211 -35.34 -5.21 9.70
C ILE A 211 -36.01 -6.59 9.72
N GLN A 212 -37.00 -6.77 10.58
CA GLN A 212 -37.81 -8.00 10.57
C GLN A 212 -38.60 -8.15 9.26
N ALA A 213 -39.15 -7.06 8.74
CA ALA A 213 -39.86 -7.07 7.46
C ALA A 213 -38.92 -7.45 6.30
N GLN A 214 -37.72 -6.86 6.26
CA GLN A 214 -36.70 -7.10 5.24
C GLN A 214 -36.28 -8.56 5.18
N ALA A 215 -36.08 -9.21 6.34
CA ALA A 215 -35.59 -10.60 6.44
C ALA A 215 -36.52 -11.63 5.75
N ARG A 216 -37.77 -11.26 5.44
CA ARG A 216 -38.74 -12.13 4.76
C ARG A 216 -38.46 -12.29 3.26
N PHE A 217 -37.90 -11.29 2.61
CA PHE A 217 -37.90 -11.21 1.14
C PHE A 217 -36.82 -12.07 0.45
N PRO A 218 -35.57 -12.13 0.95
CA PRO A 218 -34.55 -13.00 0.35
C PRO A 218 -35.00 -14.46 0.26
N LEU A 219 -35.72 -14.96 1.28
CA LEU A 219 -36.24 -16.34 1.38
C LEU A 219 -37.23 -16.72 0.27
N SER A 220 -37.83 -15.75 -0.42
CA SER A 220 -38.81 -15.96 -1.50
C SER A 220 -38.28 -15.59 -2.89
N SER A 221 -37.12 -14.92 -2.94
CA SER A 221 -36.54 -14.38 -4.16
C SER A 221 -35.80 -15.48 -4.93
N LEU A 222 -36.15 -15.66 -6.21
CA LEU A 222 -35.55 -16.69 -7.07
C LEU A 222 -34.05 -16.43 -7.30
N HIS A 223 -33.65 -15.16 -7.31
CA HIS A 223 -32.27 -14.75 -7.55
C HIS A 223 -31.43 -14.68 -6.28
N GLU A 224 -32.03 -14.75 -5.09
CA GLU A 224 -31.31 -14.60 -3.80
C GLU A 224 -31.21 -15.91 -3.04
N MET A 225 -32.28 -16.41 -2.39
CA MET A 225 -32.23 -17.62 -1.55
C MET A 225 -33.24 -18.71 -1.93
N PHE A 226 -34.23 -18.45 -2.79
CA PHE A 226 -35.21 -19.48 -3.16
C PHE A 226 -34.79 -20.34 -4.36
N GLY A 227 -34.07 -19.79 -5.33
CA GLY A 227 -33.61 -20.54 -6.50
C GLY A 227 -34.68 -20.96 -7.52
N HIS A 228 -34.24 -21.45 -8.67
CA HIS A 228 -35.08 -21.67 -9.86
C HIS A 228 -35.67 -23.09 -9.99
N GLY A 229 -35.82 -23.80 -8.87
CA GLY A 229 -36.35 -25.18 -8.84
C GLY A 229 -37.84 -25.34 -9.18
N PRO A 230 -38.41 -26.55 -9.05
CA PRO A 230 -39.79 -26.86 -9.47
C PRO A 230 -40.87 -26.03 -8.76
N ASN A 231 -40.55 -25.46 -7.59
CA ASN A 231 -41.45 -24.63 -6.80
C ASN A 231 -41.39 -23.13 -7.16
N LYS A 232 -40.67 -22.72 -8.22
CA LYS A 232 -40.46 -21.30 -8.57
C LYS A 232 -41.74 -20.50 -8.82
N PHE A 233 -42.82 -21.16 -9.25
CA PHE A 233 -44.12 -20.54 -9.54
C PHE A 233 -45.06 -20.45 -8.32
N LYS A 234 -44.65 -20.94 -7.16
CA LYS A 234 -45.41 -20.80 -5.91
C LYS A 234 -45.49 -19.32 -5.47
N SER A 235 -46.53 -18.97 -4.71
CA SER A 235 -46.62 -17.62 -4.11
C SER A 235 -45.47 -17.38 -3.12
N ASN A 236 -45.13 -16.11 -2.84
CA ASN A 236 -44.08 -15.77 -1.89
C ASN A 236 -44.31 -16.41 -0.50
N GLU A 237 -45.56 -16.44 -0.05
CA GLU A 237 -45.95 -17.11 1.20
C GLU A 237 -45.66 -18.62 1.17
N GLN A 238 -46.09 -19.30 0.10
CA GLN A 238 -45.83 -20.72 -0.09
C GLN A 238 -44.33 -21.04 -0.16
N LYS A 239 -43.55 -20.18 -0.84
CA LYS A 239 -42.09 -20.30 -0.93
C LYS A 239 -41.44 -20.23 0.46
N ARG A 240 -41.78 -19.22 1.26
CA ARG A 240 -41.27 -19.10 2.63
C ARG A 240 -41.70 -20.28 3.50
N ALA A 241 -42.94 -20.73 3.38
CA ALA A 241 -43.42 -21.89 4.11
C ALA A 241 -42.60 -23.16 3.79
N LEU A 242 -42.22 -23.38 2.53
CA LEU A 242 -41.33 -24.48 2.14
C LEU A 242 -39.95 -24.36 2.79
N VAL A 243 -39.35 -23.16 2.81
CA VAL A 243 -38.07 -22.91 3.49
C VAL A 243 -38.17 -23.20 4.99
N ILE A 244 -39.20 -22.69 5.67
CA ILE A 244 -39.40 -22.95 7.11
C ILE A 244 -39.63 -24.43 7.39
N GLN A 245 -40.38 -25.15 6.54
CA GLN A 245 -40.61 -26.58 6.70
C GLN A 245 -39.32 -27.40 6.65
N LYS A 246 -38.28 -26.95 5.92
CA LYS A 246 -36.97 -27.62 5.92
C LYS A 246 -36.30 -27.62 7.30
N LEU A 247 -36.46 -26.53 8.06
CA LEU A 247 -35.96 -26.44 9.43
C LEU A 247 -36.74 -27.35 10.39
N ILE A 248 -37.94 -27.81 10.02
CA ILE A 248 -38.81 -28.65 10.86
C ILE A 248 -38.64 -30.14 10.54
N LYS A 249 -38.74 -30.54 9.26
CA LYS A 249 -39.06 -31.93 8.85
C LYS A 249 -37.89 -32.78 8.32
N ASN A 250 -36.69 -32.21 8.16
CA ASN A 250 -35.56 -32.93 7.53
C ASN A 250 -34.79 -33.87 8.48
N TYR A 251 -35.40 -34.33 9.58
CA TYR A 251 -34.70 -35.10 10.62
C TYR A 251 -35.50 -36.35 11.07
N PRO A 252 -35.71 -37.34 10.18
CA PRO A 252 -36.48 -38.54 10.51
C PRO A 252 -35.82 -39.43 11.57
N ASP A 253 -34.47 -39.45 11.64
CA ASP A 253 -33.70 -40.36 12.50
C ASP A 253 -33.07 -39.67 13.73
N ARG A 254 -33.36 -38.38 13.98
CA ARG A 254 -32.82 -37.62 15.12
C ARG A 254 -33.77 -36.53 15.60
N LYS A 255 -33.63 -36.09 16.86
CA LYS A 255 -34.34 -34.90 17.36
C LYS A 255 -34.00 -33.68 16.49
N ASN A 256 -34.98 -32.82 16.26
CA ASN A 256 -34.78 -31.60 15.49
C ASN A 256 -33.66 -30.74 16.13
N PRO A 257 -32.55 -30.46 15.42
CA PRO A 257 -31.38 -29.80 16.00
C PRO A 257 -31.58 -28.30 16.24
N TRP A 258 -32.53 -27.66 15.56
CA TRP A 258 -32.86 -26.25 15.76
C TRP A 258 -33.73 -26.02 17.00
N LEU A 259 -34.53 -27.02 17.37
CA LEU A 259 -35.51 -26.90 18.44
C LEU A 259 -34.93 -26.39 19.78
N PRO A 260 -33.77 -26.87 20.29
CA PRO A 260 -33.20 -26.36 21.53
C PRO A 260 -32.91 -24.85 21.51
N LEU A 261 -32.30 -24.35 20.42
CA LEU A 261 -31.99 -22.92 20.28
C LEU A 261 -33.27 -22.06 20.24
N PHE A 262 -34.32 -22.54 19.55
CA PHE A 262 -35.61 -21.86 19.55
C PHE A 262 -36.29 -21.88 20.93
N GLN A 263 -36.23 -23.01 21.64
CA GLN A 263 -36.80 -23.13 22.98
C GLN A 263 -36.12 -22.19 23.97
N GLU A 264 -34.81 -22.05 23.87
CA GLU A 264 -34.01 -21.13 24.69
C GLU A 264 -34.31 -19.66 24.34
N ALA A 265 -34.21 -19.30 23.05
CA ALA A 265 -34.42 -17.94 22.57
C ALA A 265 -35.81 -17.37 22.88
N PHE A 266 -36.85 -18.22 22.89
CA PHE A 266 -38.24 -17.84 23.13
C PHE A 266 -38.79 -18.33 24.48
N ASN A 267 -37.91 -18.79 25.39
CA ASN A 267 -38.26 -19.30 26.72
C ASN A 267 -39.49 -20.24 26.72
N SER A 268 -39.49 -21.22 25.82
CA SER A 268 -40.64 -22.07 25.48
C SER A 268 -40.29 -23.57 25.46
N ILE A 269 -39.67 -24.06 26.54
CA ILE A 269 -39.10 -25.42 26.65
C ILE A 269 -40.08 -26.59 26.45
N THR A 270 -41.40 -26.36 26.48
CA THR A 270 -42.43 -27.39 26.29
C THR A 270 -42.98 -27.48 24.88
N LYS A 271 -42.72 -26.49 24.02
CA LYS A 271 -43.21 -26.47 22.63
C LYS A 271 -42.33 -27.33 21.73
N ASN A 272 -42.96 -27.99 20.75
CA ASN A 272 -42.25 -28.77 19.73
C ASN A 272 -41.84 -27.90 18.52
N ALA A 273 -41.12 -28.49 17.56
CA ALA A 273 -40.60 -27.77 16.38
C ALA A 273 -41.71 -27.11 15.54
N ASP A 274 -42.80 -27.82 15.23
CA ASP A 274 -43.92 -27.27 14.44
C ASP A 274 -44.62 -26.08 15.13
N GLN A 275 -44.58 -26.01 16.46
CA GLN A 275 -45.19 -24.94 17.25
C GLN A 275 -44.29 -23.70 17.41
N LEU A 276 -42.96 -23.85 17.26
CA LEU A 276 -41.99 -22.83 17.64
C LEU A 276 -41.15 -22.30 16.47
N ILE A 277 -40.82 -23.15 15.50
CA ILE A 277 -40.08 -22.76 14.30
C ILE A 277 -41.08 -22.20 13.28
N SER A 278 -41.35 -20.91 13.37
CA SER A 278 -42.24 -20.18 12.46
C SER A 278 -41.47 -19.11 11.69
N LEU A 279 -42.04 -18.63 10.57
CA LEU A 279 -41.46 -17.50 9.82
C LEU A 279 -41.28 -16.27 10.71
N ASP A 280 -42.25 -15.99 11.58
CA ASP A 280 -42.20 -14.85 12.51
C ASP A 280 -41.05 -14.99 13.52
N ASN A 281 -40.88 -16.15 14.15
CA ASN A 281 -39.79 -16.37 15.09
C ASN A 281 -38.41 -16.37 14.41
N VAL A 282 -38.31 -16.94 13.20
CA VAL A 282 -37.08 -16.88 12.39
C VAL A 282 -36.70 -15.43 12.08
N THR A 283 -37.63 -14.63 11.57
CA THR A 283 -37.34 -13.24 11.22
C THR A 283 -37.11 -12.36 12.45
N LYS A 284 -37.77 -12.64 13.59
CA LYS A 284 -37.46 -11.98 14.87
C LYS A 284 -36.03 -12.22 15.32
N ALA A 285 -35.55 -13.46 15.27
CA ALA A 285 -34.17 -13.79 15.62
C ALA A 285 -33.16 -13.15 14.66
N LEU A 286 -33.40 -13.23 13.35
CA LEU A 286 -32.57 -12.56 12.33
C LEU A 286 -32.53 -11.04 12.54
N ALA A 287 -33.68 -10.41 12.79
CA ALA A 287 -33.76 -8.97 13.06
C ALA A 287 -33.05 -8.58 14.35
N HIS A 288 -33.16 -9.42 15.39
CA HIS A 288 -32.43 -9.20 16.64
C HIS A 288 -30.92 -9.20 16.41
N TYR A 289 -30.40 -10.19 15.68
CA TYR A 289 -29.00 -10.25 15.27
C TYR A 289 -28.62 -9.01 14.44
N GLN A 290 -29.37 -8.68 13.39
CA GLN A 290 -29.08 -7.52 12.52
C GLN A 290 -29.06 -6.18 13.26
N LYS A 291 -29.94 -5.99 14.26
CA LYS A 291 -29.97 -4.81 15.14
C LYS A 291 -28.79 -4.70 16.09
N SER A 292 -28.03 -5.78 16.28
CA SER A 292 -26.81 -5.76 17.09
C SER A 292 -25.58 -5.28 16.31
N LEU A 293 -25.64 -5.21 14.98
CA LEU A 293 -24.53 -4.72 14.13
C LEU A 293 -24.47 -3.19 14.15
N ILE A 294 -24.07 -2.64 15.31
CA ILE A 294 -23.96 -1.21 15.58
C ILE A 294 -22.48 -0.82 15.48
N LEU A 295 -22.15 0.04 14.53
CA LEU A 295 -20.81 0.58 14.28
C LEU A 295 -20.95 2.06 13.88
N VAL A 296 -21.15 2.91 14.88
CA VAL A 296 -21.42 4.35 14.74
C VAL A 296 -20.35 5.22 15.41
N ASN A 297 -19.35 4.64 16.08
CA ASN A 297 -18.32 5.37 16.81
C ASN A 297 -17.22 5.79 15.84
N ASN A 298 -17.30 7.00 15.30
CA ASN A 298 -16.44 7.47 14.23
C ASN A 298 -15.75 8.81 14.53
N PRO A 299 -14.59 9.09 13.90
CA PRO A 299 -13.84 10.31 14.15
C PRO A 299 -14.60 11.63 13.91
N TRP A 300 -15.55 11.67 12.98
CA TRP A 300 -16.38 12.86 12.78
C TRP A 300 -17.29 13.16 13.96
N PHE A 301 -17.85 12.14 14.60
CA PHE A 301 -18.67 12.32 15.80
C PHE A 301 -17.81 12.78 16.99
N ASP A 302 -16.58 12.29 17.11
CA ASP A 302 -15.63 12.79 18.11
C ASP A 302 -15.28 14.27 17.88
N TYR A 303 -15.13 14.68 16.62
CA TYR A 303 -14.96 16.09 16.25
C TYR A 303 -16.16 16.95 16.64
N ILE A 304 -17.39 16.49 16.36
CA ILE A 304 -18.63 17.18 16.78
C ILE A 304 -18.70 17.31 18.30
N ASN A 305 -18.25 16.30 19.03
CA ASN A 305 -18.25 16.27 20.50
C ASN A 305 -17.09 17.08 21.13
N GLY A 306 -16.25 17.72 20.31
CA GLY A 306 -15.26 18.69 20.77
C GLY A 306 -13.80 18.29 20.59
N ASN A 307 -13.51 17.06 20.14
CA ASN A 307 -12.15 16.64 19.82
C ASN A 307 -11.72 17.18 18.45
N LYS A 308 -11.16 18.39 18.42
CA LYS A 308 -10.74 19.06 17.18
C LYS A 308 -9.64 18.33 16.39
N ALA A 309 -8.94 17.39 17.03
CA ALA A 309 -7.88 16.60 16.42
C ALA A 309 -8.37 15.23 15.90
N ALA A 310 -9.65 14.88 16.08
CA ALA A 310 -10.19 13.60 15.64
C ALA A 310 -10.15 13.42 14.12
N ILE A 311 -10.18 14.51 13.34
CA ILE A 311 -10.13 14.47 11.87
C ILE A 311 -9.01 15.36 11.31
N SER A 312 -8.41 14.91 10.21
CA SER A 312 -7.32 15.62 9.54
C SER A 312 -7.77 16.95 8.94
N ILE A 313 -6.83 17.86 8.68
CA ILE A 313 -7.12 19.14 7.99
C ILE A 313 -7.77 18.94 6.62
N THR A 314 -7.43 17.86 5.92
CA THR A 314 -8.01 17.49 4.62
C THR A 314 -9.47 17.06 4.80
N ALA A 315 -9.77 16.24 5.81
CA ALA A 315 -11.14 15.86 6.16
C ALA A 315 -11.97 17.07 6.64
N LYS A 316 -11.37 18.03 7.37
CA LYS A 316 -12.03 19.28 7.76
C LYS A 316 -12.45 20.11 6.53
N LYS A 317 -11.57 20.22 5.53
CA LYS A 317 -11.89 20.89 4.25
C LYS A 317 -12.99 20.12 3.49
N GLY A 318 -12.92 18.80 3.48
CA GLY A 318 -13.97 17.93 2.92
C GLY A 318 -15.33 18.12 3.60
N ALA A 319 -15.36 18.22 4.92
CA ALA A 319 -16.58 18.52 5.68
C ALA A 319 -17.15 19.89 5.28
N LEU A 320 -16.30 20.91 5.08
CA LEU A 320 -16.77 22.20 4.55
C LEU A 320 -17.35 22.06 3.14
N LEU A 321 -16.70 21.34 2.23
CA LEU A 321 -17.24 21.06 0.90
C LEU A 321 -18.59 20.33 0.97
N PHE A 322 -18.74 19.40 1.92
CA PHE A 322 -19.95 18.60 2.11
C PHE A 322 -21.14 19.43 2.62
N TYR A 323 -20.90 20.32 3.60
CA TYR A 323 -21.95 21.12 4.26
C TYR A 323 -22.17 22.50 3.62
N ASN A 324 -21.24 23.01 2.81
CA ASN A 324 -21.42 24.29 2.12
C ASN A 324 -22.28 24.16 0.86
N SER A 325 -23.06 25.20 0.58
CA SER A 325 -23.73 25.36 -0.72
C SER A 325 -22.74 25.69 -1.83
N SER A 326 -23.14 25.56 -3.10
CA SER A 326 -22.31 25.97 -4.25
C SER A 326 -21.93 27.45 -4.20
N LYS A 327 -22.80 28.31 -3.68
CA LYS A 327 -22.50 29.75 -3.46
C LYS A 327 -21.43 29.99 -2.39
N GLN A 328 -21.20 29.02 -1.52
CA GLN A 328 -20.19 29.04 -0.45
C GLN A 328 -18.97 28.18 -0.82
N GLY A 329 -18.85 27.76 -2.08
CA GLY A 329 -17.74 26.94 -2.57
C GLY A 329 -17.81 25.47 -2.16
N GLY A 330 -18.99 24.93 -1.85
CA GLY A 330 -19.19 23.49 -1.57
C GLY A 330 -20.14 22.79 -2.55
N TYR A 331 -20.39 21.51 -2.31
CA TYR A 331 -21.21 20.65 -3.17
C TYR A 331 -22.60 20.33 -2.61
N GLN A 332 -22.92 20.85 -1.41
CA GLN A 332 -24.25 20.73 -0.82
C GLN A 332 -24.70 19.27 -0.59
N CYS A 333 -23.75 18.35 -0.41
CA CYS A 333 -23.99 16.91 -0.23
C CYS A 333 -24.96 16.63 0.94
N TYR A 334 -24.91 17.46 1.99
CA TYR A 334 -25.76 17.35 3.17
C TYR A 334 -27.27 17.47 2.88
N GLN A 335 -27.70 17.98 1.72
CA GLN A 335 -29.14 18.10 1.41
C GLN A 335 -29.85 16.75 1.40
N CYS A 336 -29.22 15.74 0.81
CA CYS A 336 -29.70 14.36 0.79
C CYS A 336 -29.07 13.55 1.92
N HIS A 337 -27.77 13.76 2.16
CA HIS A 337 -27.02 13.06 3.20
C HIS A 337 -27.01 13.82 4.54
N LYS A 338 -28.19 13.98 5.14
CA LYS A 338 -28.40 14.69 6.41
C LYS A 338 -28.67 13.74 7.57
N GLY A 339 -28.65 14.29 8.78
CA GLY A 339 -28.86 13.51 10.00
C GLY A 339 -27.58 12.80 10.43
N ALA A 340 -27.60 12.23 11.63
CA ALA A 340 -26.51 11.38 12.12
C ALA A 340 -26.37 10.08 11.30
N SER A 341 -27.39 9.67 10.55
CA SER A 341 -27.35 8.55 9.61
C SER A 341 -26.75 8.90 8.24
N PHE A 342 -26.51 10.20 7.97
CA PHE A 342 -26.13 10.72 6.65
C PHE A 342 -27.06 10.27 5.51
N SER A 343 -28.35 10.18 5.80
CA SER A 343 -29.38 9.80 4.85
C SER A 343 -30.72 10.41 5.23
N ASP A 344 -31.39 11.00 4.24
CA ASP A 344 -32.78 11.42 4.35
C ASP A 344 -33.78 10.31 3.98
N GLU A 345 -33.28 9.14 3.55
CA GLU A 345 -34.05 7.99 3.06
C GLU A 345 -35.03 8.32 1.92
N LYS A 346 -34.87 9.48 1.25
CA LYS A 346 -35.66 9.84 0.06
C LYS A 346 -35.03 9.23 -1.19
N PHE A 347 -35.70 9.44 -2.32
CA PHE A 347 -35.41 8.77 -3.57
C PHE A 347 -34.98 9.78 -4.63
N TYR A 348 -33.81 9.57 -5.21
CA TYR A 348 -33.20 10.47 -6.19
C TYR A 348 -32.69 9.68 -7.38
N ASN A 349 -32.74 10.30 -8.56
CA ASN A 349 -32.07 9.81 -9.75
C ASN A 349 -30.69 10.47 -9.80
N LEU A 350 -29.64 9.65 -9.81
CA LEU A 350 -28.25 10.11 -9.99
C LEU A 350 -27.67 9.72 -11.34
N ALA A 351 -28.44 8.99 -12.17
CA ALA A 351 -27.97 8.43 -13.43
C ALA A 351 -26.72 7.54 -13.29
N THR A 352 -26.56 6.83 -12.16
CA THR A 352 -25.48 5.85 -12.00
C THR A 352 -25.66 4.70 -13.01
N PRO A 353 -24.57 4.14 -13.57
CA PRO A 353 -24.66 3.06 -14.55
C PRO A 353 -25.52 1.89 -14.07
N GLN A 354 -26.41 1.42 -14.93
CA GLN A 354 -27.21 0.21 -14.71
C GLN A 354 -26.52 -0.98 -15.37
N ILE A 355 -26.06 -1.94 -14.57
CA ILE A 355 -25.31 -3.12 -15.02
C ILE A 355 -26.01 -4.42 -14.62
N GLY A 356 -25.64 -5.53 -15.27
CA GLY A 356 -26.20 -6.86 -15.04
C GLY A 356 -27.55 -7.11 -15.71
N ARG A 357 -28.23 -8.17 -15.27
CA ARG A 357 -29.47 -8.64 -15.90
C ARG A 357 -30.64 -7.70 -15.72
N GLY A 358 -30.65 -6.85 -14.69
CA GLY A 358 -31.77 -5.96 -14.36
C GLY A 358 -32.96 -6.71 -13.76
N LYS A 359 -34.09 -6.02 -13.56
CA LYS A 359 -35.15 -6.49 -12.64
C LYS A 359 -36.44 -6.96 -13.32
N ASP A 360 -36.78 -6.42 -14.49
CA ASP A 360 -37.96 -6.85 -15.25
C ASP A 360 -37.61 -7.90 -16.35
N GLY A 361 -38.60 -8.37 -17.11
CA GLY A 361 -38.38 -9.38 -18.17
C GLY A 361 -37.61 -8.87 -19.40
N PHE A 362 -37.41 -7.55 -19.51
CA PHE A 362 -36.52 -6.91 -20.49
C PHE A 362 -35.18 -6.52 -19.83
N GLY A 363 -35.10 -6.79 -18.53
CA GLY A 363 -34.11 -6.48 -17.54
C GLY A 363 -33.67 -5.02 -17.46
N ASN A 364 -34.66 -4.16 -17.37
CA ASN A 364 -34.47 -2.82 -16.86
C ASN A 364 -34.51 -2.84 -15.33
N ASP A 365 -33.80 -1.93 -14.67
CA ASP A 365 -34.08 -1.57 -13.29
C ASP A 365 -34.73 -0.18 -13.24
N HIS A 366 -36.06 -0.17 -13.16
CA HIS A 366 -36.82 1.08 -13.09
C HIS A 366 -36.69 1.79 -11.73
N GLY A 367 -35.97 1.21 -10.76
CA GLY A 367 -35.85 1.75 -9.41
C GLY A 367 -37.21 1.76 -8.70
N ARG A 368 -37.52 2.87 -8.04
CA ARG A 368 -38.75 3.07 -7.25
C ARG A 368 -40.05 2.92 -8.05
N LEU A 369 -40.06 3.24 -9.35
CA LEU A 369 -41.23 3.04 -10.23
C LEU A 369 -41.81 1.63 -10.13
N SER A 370 -40.96 0.61 -9.93
CA SER A 370 -41.38 -0.80 -9.83
C SER A 370 -42.39 -1.07 -8.71
N HIS A 371 -42.49 -0.18 -7.70
CA HIS A 371 -43.36 -0.36 -6.54
C HIS A 371 -44.39 0.76 -6.37
N THR A 372 -44.15 1.95 -6.94
CA THR A 372 -45.09 3.06 -6.85
C THR A 372 -46.00 3.19 -8.06
N SER A 373 -45.62 2.58 -9.20
CA SER A 373 -46.28 2.77 -10.50
C SER A 373 -46.36 4.25 -10.96
N ASN A 374 -45.58 5.13 -10.32
CA ASN A 374 -45.51 6.54 -10.67
C ASN A 374 -44.32 6.78 -11.60
N ILE A 375 -44.58 7.23 -12.83
CA ILE A 375 -43.53 7.47 -13.84
C ILE A 375 -42.49 8.49 -13.37
N GLN A 376 -42.85 9.40 -12.47
CA GLN A 376 -41.93 10.38 -11.88
C GLN A 376 -40.90 9.74 -10.94
N ASP A 377 -41.10 8.49 -10.52
CA ASP A 377 -40.19 7.72 -9.66
C ASP A 377 -39.24 6.81 -10.44
N LYS A 378 -39.27 6.86 -11.78
CA LYS A 378 -38.38 6.08 -12.63
C LYS A 378 -36.92 6.44 -12.33
N TYR A 379 -36.08 5.42 -12.20
CA TYR A 379 -34.64 5.51 -11.90
C TYR A 379 -34.28 6.21 -10.58
N LYS A 380 -35.24 6.39 -9.68
CA LYS A 380 -34.96 6.92 -8.34
C LYS A 380 -34.63 5.79 -7.36
N PHE A 381 -33.57 5.99 -6.60
CA PHE A 381 -33.11 5.08 -5.56
C PHE A 381 -32.94 5.80 -4.23
N ARG A 382 -33.11 5.05 -3.13
CA ARG A 382 -33.01 5.55 -1.76
C ARG A 382 -31.60 6.07 -1.49
N THR A 383 -31.50 7.23 -0.84
CA THR A 383 -30.23 7.71 -0.27
C THR A 383 -29.70 6.67 0.73
N PRO A 384 -28.54 6.03 0.50
CA PRO A 384 -27.98 5.06 1.43
C PRO A 384 -27.42 5.76 2.67
N LEU A 385 -27.17 4.99 3.74
CA LEU A 385 -26.38 5.45 4.88
C LEU A 385 -24.93 5.68 4.42
N LEU A 386 -24.25 6.71 4.93
CA LEU A 386 -22.82 6.92 4.65
C LEU A 386 -21.89 6.50 5.80
N LEU A 387 -22.44 6.10 6.94
CA LEU A 387 -21.61 5.52 8.01
C LEU A 387 -20.91 4.26 7.48
N ASN A 388 -19.60 4.18 7.70
CA ASN A 388 -18.73 3.12 7.20
C ASN A 388 -18.61 3.03 5.66
N VAL A 389 -18.99 4.06 4.90
CA VAL A 389 -18.98 4.02 3.42
C VAL A 389 -17.61 3.67 2.83
N GLN A 390 -16.52 3.90 3.57
CA GLN A 390 -15.17 3.48 3.22
C GLN A 390 -15.07 1.99 2.89
N VAL A 391 -15.85 1.13 3.56
CA VAL A 391 -15.76 -0.35 3.50
C VAL A 391 -16.94 -1.06 2.84
N THR A 392 -17.90 -0.33 2.29
CA THR A 392 -19.15 -0.90 1.76
C THR A 392 -19.22 -0.85 0.24
N GLY A 393 -18.08 -0.72 -0.43
CA GLY A 393 -18.00 -0.77 -1.89
C GLY A 393 -18.17 -2.20 -2.43
N PRO A 394 -18.30 -2.36 -3.76
CA PRO A 394 -18.44 -1.32 -4.79
C PRO A 394 -19.70 -0.45 -4.62
N TRP A 395 -19.67 0.80 -5.09
CA TRP A 395 -20.67 1.82 -4.80
C TRP A 395 -21.70 2.03 -5.92
N SER A 396 -22.84 2.63 -5.54
CA SER A 396 -24.14 2.75 -6.25
C SER A 396 -25.06 1.53 -6.11
N HIS A 397 -26.32 1.69 -6.48
CA HIS A 397 -27.34 0.63 -6.40
C HIS A 397 -26.99 -0.63 -7.21
N ALA A 398 -26.10 -0.50 -8.20
CA ALA A 398 -25.64 -1.59 -9.05
C ALA A 398 -24.12 -1.85 -8.90
N GLY A 399 -23.45 -1.24 -7.91
CA GLY A 399 -22.02 -1.47 -7.67
C GLY A 399 -21.11 -1.09 -8.84
N ALA A 400 -21.52 -0.10 -9.65
CA ALA A 400 -20.84 0.30 -10.88
C ALA A 400 -19.46 0.94 -10.67
N PHE A 401 -19.14 1.36 -9.44
CA PHE A 401 -17.88 2.03 -9.13
C PHE A 401 -17.12 1.26 -8.05
N ILE A 402 -15.90 0.79 -8.37
CA ILE A 402 -15.00 0.10 -7.43
C ILE A 402 -14.12 1.04 -6.62
N ASP A 403 -14.18 2.35 -6.91
CA ASP A 403 -13.43 3.41 -6.24
C ASP A 403 -14.40 4.49 -5.73
N LEU A 404 -14.26 4.87 -4.45
CA LEU A 404 -15.08 5.89 -3.81
C LEU A 404 -14.90 7.26 -4.49
N LYS A 405 -13.68 7.56 -4.98
CA LYS A 405 -13.42 8.79 -5.75
C LYS A 405 -14.23 8.86 -7.02
N ASN A 406 -14.42 7.73 -7.71
CA ASN A 406 -15.16 7.70 -8.97
C ASN A 406 -16.65 7.95 -8.77
N ILE A 407 -17.25 7.43 -7.71
CA ILE A 407 -18.64 7.75 -7.37
C ILE A 407 -18.77 9.20 -6.85
N ILE A 408 -17.79 9.76 -6.13
CA ILE A 408 -17.78 11.18 -5.75
C ILE A 408 -17.73 12.06 -7.02
N LYS A 409 -16.81 11.78 -7.94
CA LYS A 409 -16.71 12.46 -9.25
C LYS A 409 -18.00 12.34 -10.05
N HIS A 410 -18.68 11.20 -9.99
CA HIS A 410 -19.98 11.01 -10.62
C HIS A 410 -21.06 11.92 -10.01
N HIS A 411 -21.07 12.13 -8.69
CA HIS A 411 -21.99 13.08 -8.07
C HIS A 411 -21.72 14.53 -8.51
N ILE A 412 -20.45 14.89 -8.72
CA ILE A 412 -20.06 16.24 -9.14
C ILE A 412 -20.34 16.48 -10.64
N GLN A 413 -20.00 15.52 -11.50
CA GLN A 413 -20.13 15.61 -12.96
C GLN A 413 -20.74 14.33 -13.57
N PRO A 414 -22.03 14.04 -13.36
CA PRO A 414 -22.64 12.76 -13.77
C PRO A 414 -22.60 12.54 -15.29
N LYS A 415 -22.80 13.61 -16.08
CA LYS A 415 -22.71 13.55 -17.54
C LYS A 415 -21.32 13.17 -18.04
N LYS A 416 -20.26 13.80 -17.49
CA LYS A 416 -18.87 13.52 -17.87
C LYS A 416 -18.44 12.13 -17.39
N SER A 417 -18.83 11.77 -16.18
CA SER A 417 -18.62 10.44 -15.61
C SER A 417 -19.25 9.35 -16.49
N LEU A 418 -20.51 9.49 -16.90
CA LEU A 418 -21.19 8.53 -17.78
C LEU A 418 -20.59 8.47 -19.18
N HIS A 419 -20.19 9.61 -19.74
CA HIS A 419 -19.53 9.64 -21.05
C HIS A 419 -18.23 8.83 -21.05
N ASN A 420 -17.48 8.89 -19.94
CA ASN A 420 -16.20 8.23 -19.76
C ASN A 420 -16.31 6.85 -19.10
N TYR A 421 -17.51 6.40 -18.76
CA TYR A 421 -17.71 5.11 -18.11
C TYR A 421 -17.48 3.97 -19.09
N ASP A 422 -16.66 2.99 -18.70
CA ASP A 422 -16.43 1.80 -19.50
C ASP A 422 -17.59 0.82 -19.38
N PHE A 423 -18.48 0.84 -20.37
CA PHE A 423 -19.61 -0.08 -20.43
C PHE A 423 -19.23 -1.51 -20.84
N SER A 424 -17.95 -1.77 -21.15
CA SER A 424 -17.45 -3.14 -21.25
C SER A 424 -17.48 -3.88 -19.92
N LEU A 425 -17.44 -3.11 -18.81
CA LEU A 425 -17.31 -3.60 -17.45
C LEU A 425 -16.00 -4.35 -17.19
N ALA A 426 -15.02 -4.29 -18.10
CA ALA A 426 -13.72 -4.92 -17.92
C ALA A 426 -12.97 -4.40 -16.67
N HIS A 427 -13.23 -3.15 -16.27
CA HIS A 427 -12.72 -2.55 -15.04
C HIS A 427 -13.37 -3.11 -13.76
N LEU A 428 -14.45 -3.88 -13.88
CA LEU A 428 -15.06 -4.62 -12.78
C LEU A 428 -14.61 -6.07 -12.92
N SER A 429 -13.68 -6.50 -12.08
CA SER A 429 -13.10 -7.85 -12.14
C SER A 429 -14.14 -8.98 -12.14
N GLN A 430 -15.28 -8.77 -11.48
CA GLN A 430 -16.43 -9.67 -11.51
C GLN A 430 -16.91 -9.97 -12.95
N PHE A 431 -16.72 -9.06 -13.91
CA PHE A 431 -17.21 -9.15 -15.29
C PHE A 431 -16.13 -9.51 -16.32
N THR A 432 -14.91 -9.82 -15.90
CA THR A 432 -13.77 -10.16 -16.79
C THR A 432 -14.05 -11.35 -17.72
N ASN A 433 -14.79 -12.34 -17.24
CA ASN A 433 -14.98 -13.63 -17.93
C ASN A 433 -16.38 -13.82 -18.55
N TYR A 434 -17.23 -12.81 -18.58
CA TYR A 434 -18.52 -12.90 -19.29
C TYR A 434 -18.93 -11.58 -19.95
N SER A 435 -19.55 -11.70 -21.12
CA SER A 435 -19.91 -10.54 -21.94
C SER A 435 -21.15 -9.84 -21.40
N ALA A 436 -20.96 -8.69 -20.75
CA ALA A 436 -22.06 -7.79 -20.41
C ALA A 436 -22.70 -7.21 -21.68
N ASN A 437 -24.02 -6.98 -21.66
CA ASN A 437 -24.71 -6.28 -22.75
C ASN A 437 -24.45 -4.77 -22.68
N GLN A 438 -23.27 -4.37 -23.16
CA GLN A 438 -22.74 -3.00 -23.07
C GLN A 438 -23.69 -1.97 -23.68
N GLN A 439 -24.30 -2.29 -24.83
CA GLN A 439 -25.22 -1.40 -25.54
C GLN A 439 -26.47 -1.11 -24.70
N ARG A 440 -27.02 -2.13 -24.06
CA ARG A 440 -28.18 -1.99 -23.17
C ARG A 440 -27.82 -1.19 -21.93
N SER A 441 -26.76 -1.55 -21.22
CA SER A 441 -26.34 -0.82 -20.01
C SER A 441 -26.08 0.65 -20.31
N LYS A 442 -25.43 0.96 -21.44
CA LYS A 442 -25.24 2.33 -21.90
C LYS A 442 -26.56 3.03 -22.23
N ALA A 443 -27.47 2.38 -22.96
CA ALA A 443 -28.76 2.96 -23.32
C ALA A 443 -29.62 3.32 -22.08
N LEU A 444 -29.69 2.41 -21.09
CA LEU A 444 -30.43 2.64 -19.85
C LEU A 444 -29.82 3.75 -19.00
N SER A 445 -28.49 3.79 -18.91
CA SER A 445 -27.77 4.83 -18.17
C SER A 445 -27.95 6.21 -18.81
N LEU A 446 -27.95 6.29 -20.14
CA LEU A 446 -28.24 7.52 -20.87
C LEU A 446 -29.71 7.94 -20.78
N GLU A 447 -30.64 7.00 -20.68
CA GLU A 447 -32.05 7.32 -20.42
C GLU A 447 -32.24 7.91 -19.02
N ALA A 448 -31.57 7.33 -18.01
CA ALA A 448 -31.57 7.88 -16.65
C ALA A 448 -30.97 9.30 -16.61
N LEU A 449 -29.89 9.56 -17.37
CA LEU A 449 -29.31 10.90 -17.48
C LEU A 449 -30.27 11.91 -18.13
N LYS A 450 -30.99 11.53 -19.19
CA LYS A 450 -32.00 12.41 -19.80
C LYS A 450 -33.08 12.82 -18.82
N GLN A 451 -33.51 11.90 -17.95
CA GLN A 451 -34.47 12.25 -16.89
C GLN A 451 -33.83 13.18 -15.86
N LEU A 452 -32.57 12.99 -15.47
CA LEU A 452 -31.87 13.89 -14.55
C LEU A 452 -31.84 15.35 -15.07
N ASP A 453 -31.48 15.53 -16.35
CA ASP A 453 -31.40 16.83 -17.02
C ASP A 453 -32.76 17.56 -17.08
N GLN A 454 -33.88 16.82 -17.11
CA GLN A 454 -35.23 17.39 -17.16
C GLN A 454 -35.68 18.00 -15.83
N TYR A 455 -35.11 17.55 -14.70
CA TYR A 455 -35.49 18.02 -13.36
C TYR A 455 -34.47 18.98 -12.72
N GLN A 456 -33.24 19.08 -13.25
CA GLN A 456 -32.25 20.08 -12.81
C GLN A 456 -32.31 21.35 -13.67
N MET A 457 -32.91 22.43 -13.14
CA MET A 457 -32.73 23.78 -13.69
C MET A 457 -31.37 24.34 -13.21
N LYS A 458 -30.42 24.52 -14.15
CA LYS A 458 -29.15 25.28 -14.07
C LYS A 458 -28.36 25.19 -12.73
N SER A 459 -27.21 24.51 -12.78
CA SER A 459 -26.06 24.75 -11.88
C SER A 459 -24.83 24.99 -12.78
N THR A 460 -24.43 26.24 -13.04
CA THR A 460 -23.52 27.12 -12.28
C THR A 460 -22.08 26.59 -12.20
N ASP A 461 -21.20 27.32 -12.88
CA ASP A 461 -19.72 27.37 -12.93
C ASP A 461 -18.92 26.12 -12.52
N GLU A 462 -18.05 25.68 -13.44
CA GLU A 462 -17.11 24.57 -13.21
C GLU A 462 -16.22 24.84 -11.99
N PRO A 463 -16.18 23.92 -10.99
CA PRO A 463 -15.23 24.00 -9.89
C PRO A 463 -13.79 23.95 -10.43
N SER A 464 -12.92 24.84 -9.94
CA SER A 464 -11.57 25.01 -10.48
C SER A 464 -10.58 23.88 -10.13
N ASN A 465 -10.92 22.93 -9.24
CA ASN A 465 -10.05 21.78 -8.91
C ASN A 465 -10.80 20.51 -8.42
N ILE A 466 -11.48 19.80 -9.33
CA ILE A 466 -12.30 18.62 -9.00
C ILE A 466 -11.53 17.46 -8.33
N ASP A 467 -10.25 17.26 -8.66
CA ASP A 467 -9.46 16.16 -8.10
C ASP A 467 -9.09 16.43 -6.64
N GLN A 468 -8.69 17.67 -6.33
CA GLN A 468 -8.43 18.10 -4.97
C GLN A 468 -9.69 18.03 -4.10
N ASP A 469 -10.82 18.51 -4.63
CA ASP A 469 -12.10 18.50 -3.93
C ASP A 469 -12.61 17.07 -3.69
N THR A 470 -12.43 16.19 -4.67
CA THR A 470 -12.73 14.76 -4.54
C THR A 470 -11.91 14.11 -3.42
N ALA A 471 -10.60 14.38 -3.37
CA ALA A 471 -9.74 13.85 -2.31
C ALA A 471 -10.11 14.38 -0.92
N GLN A 472 -10.53 15.65 -0.82
CA GLN A 472 -11.01 16.23 0.44
C GLN A 472 -12.33 15.60 0.90
N LEU A 473 -13.30 15.46 -0.01
CA LEU A 473 -14.57 14.79 0.27
C LEU A 473 -14.37 13.32 0.68
N GLU A 474 -13.47 12.60 0.00
CA GLU A 474 -13.12 11.23 0.38
C GLU A 474 -12.55 11.15 1.79
N ALA A 475 -11.59 12.02 2.13
CA ALA A 475 -11.02 12.08 3.48
C ALA A 475 -12.10 12.36 4.55
N PHE A 476 -13.10 13.20 4.24
CA PHE A 476 -14.24 13.39 5.12
C PHE A 476 -15.12 12.15 5.23
N LEU A 477 -15.44 11.48 4.13
CA LEU A 477 -16.22 10.24 4.15
C LEU A 477 -15.53 9.11 4.92
N PHE A 478 -14.20 9.04 4.89
CA PHE A 478 -13.44 8.09 5.72
C PHE A 478 -13.55 8.40 7.22
N SER A 479 -13.70 9.66 7.61
CA SER A 479 -13.96 10.02 9.01
C SER A 479 -15.33 9.57 9.53
N LEU A 480 -16.20 9.02 8.65
CA LEU A 480 -17.48 8.41 9.02
C LEU A 480 -17.37 6.91 9.29
N THR A 481 -16.16 6.35 9.26
CA THR A 481 -15.90 4.93 9.50
C THR A 481 -15.66 4.68 10.98
N ASP A 482 -16.38 3.72 11.54
CA ASP A 482 -16.12 3.17 12.87
C ASP A 482 -14.86 2.28 12.80
N PRO A 483 -13.79 2.56 13.57
CA PRO A 483 -12.55 1.79 13.50
C PRO A 483 -12.73 0.29 13.71
N CYS A 484 -13.76 -0.15 14.45
CA CYS A 484 -14.04 -1.57 14.68
C CYS A 484 -14.33 -2.33 13.38
N ILE A 485 -14.93 -1.70 12.36
CA ILE A 485 -15.23 -2.37 11.08
C ILE A 485 -13.98 -2.76 10.30
N LEU A 486 -12.83 -2.15 10.64
CA LEU A 486 -11.53 -2.41 10.01
C LEU A 486 -10.80 -3.58 10.68
N GLN A 487 -11.28 -4.06 11.83
CA GLN A 487 -10.59 -5.03 12.67
C GLN A 487 -11.38 -6.33 12.79
N LYS A 488 -10.84 -7.43 12.25
CA LYS A 488 -11.45 -8.78 12.35
C LYS A 488 -11.73 -9.18 13.80
N ALA A 489 -10.81 -8.88 14.72
CA ALA A 489 -10.96 -9.15 16.15
C ALA A 489 -12.17 -8.43 16.76
N CYS A 490 -12.50 -7.22 16.30
CA CYS A 490 -13.68 -6.50 16.77
C CYS A 490 -14.98 -7.10 16.20
N LEU A 491 -14.93 -7.57 14.94
CA LEU A 491 -16.06 -8.15 14.24
C LEU A 491 -16.40 -9.59 14.66
N GLN A 492 -15.50 -10.30 15.35
CA GLN A 492 -15.60 -11.74 15.66
C GLN A 492 -16.90 -12.15 16.35
N LYS A 493 -17.50 -11.26 17.15
CA LYS A 493 -18.77 -11.55 17.84
C LYS A 493 -19.93 -11.78 16.87
N TRP A 494 -19.89 -11.20 15.67
CA TRP A 494 -20.98 -11.28 14.70
C TRP A 494 -20.85 -12.42 13.68
N PHE A 495 -19.74 -13.17 13.62
CA PHE A 495 -19.62 -14.28 12.66
C PHE A 495 -19.26 -15.62 13.32
N LEU A 496 -19.53 -16.72 12.61
CA LEU A 496 -19.21 -18.08 13.05
C LEU A 496 -17.72 -18.38 12.83
N THR A 497 -17.09 -19.08 13.76
CA THR A 497 -15.74 -19.63 13.54
C THR A 497 -15.79 -20.79 12.54
N ASN A 498 -14.71 -21.06 11.80
CA ASN A 498 -14.64 -22.12 10.78
C ASN A 498 -14.90 -23.56 11.30
N ASN A 499 -14.97 -23.77 12.62
CA ASN A 499 -15.30 -25.06 13.21
C ASN A 499 -16.77 -25.18 13.62
N ASP A 500 -17.54 -24.09 13.56
CA ASP A 500 -18.97 -24.09 13.86
C ASP A 500 -19.75 -24.42 12.58
N LEU A 501 -20.25 -25.65 12.51
CA LEU A 501 -21.06 -26.14 11.40
C LEU A 501 -22.54 -25.79 11.55
N GLY A 502 -22.92 -25.12 12.64
CA GLY A 502 -24.31 -24.85 13.01
C GLY A 502 -25.09 -26.10 13.40
N PRO A 503 -26.35 -25.94 13.85
CA PRO A 503 -27.13 -27.01 14.47
C PRO A 503 -27.37 -28.21 13.56
N ASP A 504 -27.55 -27.98 12.26
CA ASP A 504 -27.85 -29.01 11.27
C ASP A 504 -26.69 -29.31 10.31
N SER A 505 -25.49 -28.81 10.64
CA SER A 505 -24.28 -28.97 9.83
C SER A 505 -24.38 -28.34 8.44
N LYS A 506 -25.18 -27.27 8.30
CA LYS A 506 -25.37 -26.50 7.07
C LYS A 506 -25.01 -25.01 7.22
N ALA A 507 -24.20 -24.65 8.22
CA ALA A 507 -23.62 -23.32 8.28
C ALA A 507 -22.66 -23.08 7.11
N LEU A 508 -22.69 -21.87 6.56
CA LEU A 508 -21.74 -21.39 5.56
C LEU A 508 -20.32 -21.44 6.12
N GLN A 509 -19.44 -22.19 5.45
CA GLN A 509 -18.02 -22.25 5.78
C GLN A 509 -17.29 -21.26 4.89
N ALA A 510 -17.42 -19.98 5.20
CA ALA A 510 -16.96 -18.89 4.35
C ALA A 510 -15.46 -19.03 4.00
N LYS A 511 -15.18 -19.10 2.70
CA LYS A 511 -13.83 -19.04 2.12
C LYS A 511 -13.70 -17.75 1.33
N PHE A 512 -12.63 -17.03 1.58
CA PHE A 512 -12.26 -15.86 0.80
C PHE A 512 -11.26 -16.33 -0.26
N ALA A 513 -11.51 -16.06 -1.54
CA ALA A 513 -10.61 -16.46 -2.63
C ALA A 513 -9.21 -15.83 -2.45
N SER A 514 -8.16 -16.52 -2.91
CA SER A 514 -6.79 -15.97 -2.89
C SER A 514 -6.67 -14.81 -3.86
N PHE A 515 -5.87 -13.80 -3.51
CA PHE A 515 -5.78 -12.56 -4.29
C PHE A 515 -5.20 -12.77 -5.71
N THR A 516 -4.46 -13.86 -5.93
CA THR A 516 -3.95 -14.30 -7.25
C THR A 516 -5.05 -14.56 -8.28
N GLU A 517 -6.31 -14.75 -7.87
CA GLU A 517 -7.44 -15.02 -8.77
C GLU A 517 -8.25 -13.75 -9.12
N GLN A 518 -7.83 -12.56 -8.69
CA GLN A 518 -8.67 -11.35 -8.69
C GLN A 518 -7.88 -10.01 -8.82
N PRO A 519 -7.33 -9.64 -9.99
CA PRO A 519 -6.96 -8.24 -10.22
C PRO A 519 -8.24 -7.38 -10.17
N ASP A 520 -8.22 -6.25 -9.45
CA ASP A 520 -9.22 -5.17 -9.51
C ASP A 520 -10.59 -5.30 -8.77
N THR A 521 -10.79 -6.22 -7.83
CA THR A 521 -11.91 -6.04 -6.86
C THR A 521 -11.58 -5.03 -5.76
N TYR A 522 -12.55 -4.18 -5.42
CA TYR A 522 -12.53 -3.40 -4.17
C TYR A 522 -12.28 -4.34 -2.97
N ARG A 523 -11.13 -4.18 -2.30
CA ARG A 523 -10.73 -4.95 -1.11
C ARG A 523 -11.21 -4.20 0.14
N PRO A 524 -12.23 -4.69 0.87
CA PRO A 524 -12.60 -4.12 2.17
C PRO A 524 -11.36 -4.08 3.07
N ALA A 525 -11.20 -3.02 3.87
CA ALA A 525 -9.99 -2.85 4.67
C ALA A 525 -9.70 -4.03 5.61
N ALA A 526 -10.75 -4.71 6.10
CA ALA A 526 -10.66 -5.95 6.89
C ALA A 526 -10.01 -7.13 6.16
N PHE A 527 -9.87 -7.04 4.82
CA PHE A 527 -9.23 -8.04 3.97
C PHE A 527 -8.02 -7.51 3.24
N LYS A 528 -7.58 -6.25 3.42
CA LYS A 528 -6.33 -5.70 2.85
C LYS A 528 -5.08 -6.50 3.27
N GLY A 529 -5.30 -7.48 4.12
CA GLY A 529 -4.42 -8.49 4.70
C GLY A 529 -4.78 -8.42 6.17
N ASP A 530 -4.25 -9.33 6.97
CA ASP A 530 -3.77 -8.92 8.30
C ASP A 530 -2.57 -7.95 8.12
N ILE A 531 -2.73 -6.95 7.24
CA ILE A 531 -2.07 -5.66 7.29
C ILE A 531 -2.64 -5.06 8.55
N ILE A 532 -1.79 -5.01 9.57
CA ILE A 532 -1.91 -4.04 10.65
C ILE A 532 -1.95 -2.67 9.97
N LYS A 533 -3.15 -2.24 9.55
CA LYS A 533 -3.49 -0.84 9.46
C LYS A 533 -3.62 -0.38 10.90
N SER A 534 -2.48 -0.12 11.50
CA SER A 534 -2.44 0.87 12.53
C SER A 534 -2.71 2.22 11.83
N GLU A 535 -3.98 2.56 11.62
CA GLU A 535 -4.39 3.91 12.00
C GLU A 535 -4.26 3.93 13.52
N VAL A 536 -3.00 4.05 13.94
CA VAL A 536 -2.62 4.56 15.23
C VAL A 536 -3.42 5.84 15.35
N ILE A 537 -4.30 5.92 16.36
CA ILE A 537 -4.55 7.20 17.01
C ILE A 537 -3.15 7.72 17.26
N VAL A 538 -2.64 8.64 16.43
CA VAL A 538 -1.33 9.26 16.62
C VAL A 538 -1.47 10.01 17.92
N ASN A 539 -1.20 9.29 19.00
CA ASN A 539 -0.63 9.84 20.17
C ASN A 539 0.71 10.35 19.63
N PRO A 540 0.96 11.68 19.58
CA PRO A 540 2.21 12.23 19.08
C PRO A 540 3.44 11.82 19.94
N ASN A 541 3.27 10.84 20.83
CA ASN A 541 4.23 10.24 21.73
C ASN A 541 4.46 8.74 21.45
N GLU A 542 3.79 8.10 20.47
CA GLU A 542 4.06 6.68 20.15
C GLU A 542 5.32 6.58 19.27
N ILE A 543 6.36 5.96 19.82
CA ILE A 543 7.65 5.74 19.17
C ILE A 543 7.44 4.70 18.06
N LYS A 544 7.85 5.01 16.84
CA LYS A 544 7.83 4.07 15.71
C LYS A 544 9.15 3.30 15.61
N TRP A 545 9.17 2.17 14.91
CA TRP A 545 10.41 1.42 14.65
C TRP A 545 11.48 2.30 14.01
N PHE A 546 11.11 3.10 13.02
CA PHE A 546 11.99 4.05 12.37
C PHE A 546 11.53 5.49 12.55
N SER A 547 12.50 6.40 12.70
CA SER A 547 12.31 7.84 12.73
C SER A 547 13.21 8.53 11.72
N ASP A 548 12.64 9.42 10.91
CA ASP A 548 13.43 10.26 9.99
C ASP A 548 14.26 11.26 10.81
N VAL A 549 15.58 11.04 10.85
CA VAL A 549 16.54 11.88 11.56
C VAL A 549 17.37 12.73 10.60
N THR A 550 17.03 12.78 9.30
CA THR A 550 17.81 13.45 8.25
C THR A 550 18.20 14.88 8.60
N THR A 551 17.28 15.64 9.22
CA THR A 551 17.59 17.01 9.64
C THR A 551 18.47 17.04 10.89
N ALA A 552 18.17 16.18 11.88
CA ALA A 552 18.90 16.12 13.14
C ALA A 552 20.35 15.64 12.95
N SER A 553 20.57 14.73 12.00
CA SER A 553 21.89 14.21 11.64
C SER A 553 22.71 15.15 10.75
N GLY A 554 22.14 16.29 10.34
CA GLY A 554 22.83 17.27 9.48
C GLY A 554 22.85 16.90 7.99
N LEU A 555 22.14 15.85 7.59
CA LEU A 555 22.07 15.38 6.21
C LEU A 555 21.07 16.15 5.33
N SER A 556 20.22 17.00 5.91
CA SER A 556 19.26 17.86 5.18
C SER A 556 19.93 19.13 4.58
N TYR A 557 20.93 18.96 3.72
CA TYR A 557 21.58 20.07 3.01
C TYR A 557 20.92 20.38 1.65
N SER A 558 21.08 21.61 1.17
CA SER A 558 20.55 22.02 -0.14
C SER A 558 21.57 21.83 -1.25
N LEU A 559 21.14 21.22 -2.36
CA LEU A 559 21.89 21.16 -3.60
C LEU A 559 21.42 22.24 -4.58
N ALA A 560 22.32 22.68 -5.45
CA ALA A 560 21.97 23.61 -6.52
C ALA A 560 20.97 22.94 -7.49
N LYS A 561 20.05 23.73 -8.07
CA LYS A 561 19.13 23.22 -9.08
C LYS A 561 19.93 22.62 -10.25
N PRO A 562 19.63 21.37 -10.67
CA PRO A 562 20.36 20.75 -11.76
C PRO A 562 20.18 21.53 -13.06
N SER A 563 21.25 21.68 -13.82
CA SER A 563 21.29 22.41 -15.10
C SER A 563 20.96 21.52 -16.32
N PHE A 564 20.82 20.21 -16.13
CA PHE A 564 20.59 19.19 -17.17
C PHE A 564 19.83 17.99 -16.59
N SER A 565 19.15 17.19 -17.44
CA SER A 565 18.44 15.97 -17.04
C SER A 565 18.33 15.00 -18.24
N ASP A 566 19.44 14.42 -18.67
CA ASP A 566 19.40 13.28 -19.61
C ASP A 566 19.11 11.97 -18.85
N GLU A 567 18.91 10.89 -19.61
CA GLU A 567 18.49 9.58 -19.08
C GLU A 567 19.53 8.95 -18.13
N TYR A 568 20.82 9.05 -18.45
CA TYR A 568 21.91 8.49 -17.65
C TYR A 568 22.01 9.10 -16.25
N HIS A 569 21.80 10.42 -16.15
CA HIS A 569 21.90 11.12 -14.87
C HIS A 569 20.75 10.84 -13.92
N LEU A 570 19.62 10.35 -14.43
CA LEU A 570 18.47 9.96 -13.62
C LEU A 570 18.72 8.64 -12.90
N MET A 571 19.77 7.91 -13.26
CA MET A 571 20.10 6.58 -12.71
C MET A 571 21.12 6.65 -11.57
N GLY A 572 21.77 7.80 -11.32
CA GLY A 572 22.88 7.89 -10.36
C GLY A 572 22.51 8.37 -8.95
N GLY A 573 23.31 8.04 -7.94
CA GLY A 573 23.14 8.45 -6.54
C GLY A 573 23.34 7.28 -5.59
N GLY A 574 24.41 7.27 -4.82
CA GLY A 574 24.87 6.12 -4.04
C GLY A 574 25.61 6.54 -2.78
N VAL A 575 25.95 5.54 -1.96
CA VAL A 575 26.58 5.68 -0.65
C VAL A 575 27.81 4.78 -0.55
N ALA A 576 28.97 5.33 -0.24
CA ALA A 576 30.08 4.52 0.27
C ALA A 576 30.20 4.71 1.78
N VAL A 577 30.30 3.60 2.51
CA VAL A 577 30.40 3.58 3.97
C VAL A 577 31.72 2.95 4.40
N ASP A 578 32.46 3.64 5.27
CA ASP A 578 33.69 3.12 5.89
C ASP A 578 34.14 4.01 7.07
N ASP A 579 34.96 3.48 7.99
CA ASP A 579 35.65 4.26 9.04
C ASP A 579 37.04 4.71 8.54
N PHE A 580 37.04 5.58 7.52
CA PHE A 580 38.26 5.94 6.77
C PHE A 580 39.27 6.73 7.62
N ASN A 581 38.81 7.34 8.71
CA ASN A 581 39.62 8.17 9.59
C ASN A 581 40.07 7.43 10.87
N HIS A 582 39.60 6.20 11.08
CA HIS A 582 39.88 5.34 12.23
C HIS A 582 39.50 5.92 13.59
N ASP A 583 38.43 6.73 13.65
CA ASP A 583 37.84 7.21 14.90
C ASP A 583 36.81 6.24 15.49
N GLY A 584 36.55 5.16 14.76
CA GLY A 584 35.64 4.09 15.13
C GLY A 584 34.24 4.30 14.60
N TRP A 585 33.86 5.47 14.07
CA TRP A 585 32.52 5.72 13.55
C TRP A 585 32.47 5.56 12.04
N LEU A 586 31.36 5.04 11.53
CA LEU A 586 31.17 4.91 10.10
C LEU A 586 30.92 6.28 9.47
N ASP A 587 31.77 6.63 8.51
CA ASP A 587 31.71 7.82 7.69
C ASP A 587 31.09 7.52 6.33
N LEU A 588 30.68 8.56 5.61
CA LEU A 588 29.91 8.43 4.38
C LEU A 588 30.52 9.23 3.24
N PHE A 589 30.59 8.64 2.05
CA PHE A 589 30.62 9.41 0.81
C PHE A 589 29.28 9.28 0.08
N ILE A 590 28.63 10.41 -0.21
CA ILE A 590 27.33 10.44 -0.89
C ILE A 590 27.52 11.03 -2.29
N SER A 591 27.19 10.23 -3.31
CA SER A 591 27.14 10.70 -4.70
C SER A 591 25.73 11.21 -5.02
N HIS A 592 25.64 12.23 -5.88
CA HIS A 592 24.36 12.89 -6.22
C HIS A 592 24.00 12.81 -7.70
N SER A 593 24.91 12.31 -8.56
CA SER A 593 24.84 12.30 -10.02
C SER A 593 24.79 13.67 -10.69
N MET A 594 23.89 14.56 -10.28
CA MET A 594 23.66 15.86 -10.93
C MET A 594 24.52 17.00 -10.35
N GLN A 595 25.21 16.73 -9.25
CA GLN A 595 26.08 17.64 -8.52
C GLN A 595 27.28 16.85 -7.94
N PRO A 596 28.40 17.52 -7.59
CA PRO A 596 29.51 16.86 -6.91
C PRO A 596 29.05 16.22 -5.59
N GLY A 597 29.63 15.06 -5.28
CA GLY A 597 29.38 14.31 -4.05
C GLY A 597 29.93 15.00 -2.80
N LYS A 598 29.67 14.38 -1.64
CA LYS A 598 30.12 14.85 -0.33
C LYS A 598 30.75 13.73 0.49
N LEU A 599 31.90 14.02 1.09
CA LEU A 599 32.51 13.24 2.16
C LEU A 599 32.08 13.80 3.52
N LEU A 600 31.45 12.95 4.32
CA LEU A 600 30.74 13.29 5.54
C LEU A 600 31.29 12.43 6.69
N VAL A 601 31.84 13.09 7.71
CA VAL A 601 32.38 12.42 8.90
C VAL A 601 31.34 12.36 10.00
N ASN A 602 31.10 11.19 10.56
CA ASN A 602 30.26 10.99 11.73
C ASN A 602 30.99 11.48 12.98
N ASN A 603 30.36 12.38 13.74
CA ASN A 603 31.00 12.99 14.90
C ASN A 603 30.77 12.24 16.22
N GLY A 604 30.16 11.05 16.16
CA GLY A 604 29.81 10.22 17.33
C GLY A 604 28.73 10.82 18.23
N LYS A 605 28.01 11.83 17.74
CA LYS A 605 26.89 12.49 18.45
C LYS A 605 25.61 12.41 17.63
N GLY A 606 25.49 11.40 16.76
CA GLY A 606 24.35 11.19 15.88
C GLY A 606 24.23 12.21 14.74
N SER A 607 25.35 12.81 14.30
CA SER A 607 25.35 13.76 13.18
C SER A 607 26.63 13.73 12.36
N PHE A 608 26.53 14.20 11.13
CA PHE A 608 27.59 14.19 10.13
C PHE A 608 28.10 15.60 9.82
N VAL A 609 29.39 15.69 9.52
CA VAL A 609 30.08 16.94 9.17
C VAL A 609 30.68 16.81 7.79
N ASP A 610 30.34 17.73 6.89
CA ASP A 610 30.95 17.80 5.56
C ASP A 610 32.42 18.23 5.65
N VAL A 611 33.31 17.32 5.26
CA VAL A 611 34.76 17.54 5.24
C VAL A 611 35.33 17.51 3.82
N THR A 612 34.46 17.46 2.79
CA THR A 612 34.84 17.26 1.38
C THR A 612 35.96 18.20 0.94
N GLU A 613 35.78 19.51 1.09
CA GLU A 613 36.77 20.49 0.64
C GLU A 613 38.07 20.44 1.45
N LYS A 614 37.99 20.09 2.73
CA LYS A 614 39.15 19.97 3.62
C LYS A 614 40.02 18.77 3.25
N ILE A 615 39.40 17.62 2.98
CA ILE A 615 40.07 16.34 2.78
C ILE A 615 40.42 16.14 1.30
N MET A 616 39.45 16.32 0.41
CA MET A 616 39.58 16.03 -1.02
C MET A 616 39.85 17.27 -1.88
N GLY A 617 39.60 18.47 -1.33
CA GLY A 617 39.56 19.70 -2.12
C GLY A 617 38.22 19.86 -2.85
N LYS A 618 38.15 20.83 -3.77
CA LYS A 618 36.93 21.10 -4.52
C LYS A 618 36.72 20.05 -5.61
N LEU A 619 35.67 19.24 -5.48
CA LEU A 619 35.19 18.34 -6.52
C LEU A 619 34.47 19.15 -7.62
N SER A 620 34.90 19.01 -8.87
CA SER A 620 34.26 19.62 -10.05
C SER A 620 33.37 18.65 -10.81
N GLU A 621 33.72 17.36 -10.79
CA GLU A 621 33.04 16.30 -11.52
C GLU A 621 31.87 15.72 -10.74
N ARG A 622 31.04 14.96 -11.45
CA ARG A 622 29.81 14.35 -10.96
C ARG A 622 30.00 12.87 -10.75
N GLN A 623 29.73 12.40 -9.53
CA GLN A 623 29.86 10.99 -9.17
C GLN A 623 28.51 10.28 -9.26
N LEU A 624 28.52 9.06 -9.79
CA LEU A 624 27.37 8.14 -9.82
C LEU A 624 27.37 7.23 -8.60
N GLY A 625 28.51 6.61 -8.29
CA GLY A 625 28.72 5.73 -7.15
C GLY A 625 30.14 5.87 -6.61
N ALA A 626 30.41 5.23 -5.48
CA ALA A 626 31.69 5.26 -4.81
C ALA A 626 31.97 3.94 -4.10
N LEU A 627 33.24 3.66 -3.82
CA LEU A 627 33.69 2.50 -3.06
C LEU A 627 34.92 2.89 -2.23
N PHE A 628 34.87 2.65 -0.92
CA PHE A 628 36.06 2.69 -0.08
C PHE A 628 36.81 1.37 -0.16
N PHE A 629 38.11 1.43 -0.40
CA PHE A 629 38.92 0.25 -0.67
C PHE A 629 40.40 0.59 -0.50
N ASP A 630 41.14 -0.21 0.27
CA ASP A 630 42.61 -0.12 0.39
C ASP A 630 43.24 -0.80 -0.84
N TYR A 631 43.51 -0.03 -1.89
CA TYR A 631 43.92 -0.61 -3.18
C TYR A 631 45.41 -0.96 -3.25
N ASP A 632 46.25 -0.31 -2.43
CA ASP A 632 47.71 -0.48 -2.44
C ASP A 632 48.28 -1.15 -1.18
N ALA A 633 47.41 -1.65 -0.31
CA ALA A 633 47.72 -2.39 0.90
C ALA A 633 48.62 -1.60 1.86
N ASP A 634 48.38 -0.29 1.97
CA ASP A 634 49.07 0.58 2.91
C ASP A 634 48.35 0.71 4.26
N GLY A 635 47.11 0.21 4.34
CA GLY A 635 46.27 0.17 5.53
C GLY A 635 45.33 1.37 5.68
N ASP A 636 45.48 2.42 4.86
CA ASP A 636 44.55 3.54 4.78
C ASP A 636 43.44 3.22 3.74
N LYS A 637 42.29 3.89 3.85
CA LYS A 637 41.11 3.62 3.02
C LYS A 637 41.05 4.60 1.86
N ASP A 638 41.28 4.11 0.66
CA ASP A 638 41.20 4.92 -0.55
C ASP A 638 39.77 5.00 -1.07
N LEU A 639 39.50 6.04 -1.86
CA LEU A 639 38.16 6.30 -2.38
C LEU A 639 38.14 6.22 -3.90
N LEU A 640 37.43 5.21 -4.40
CA LEU A 640 37.17 5.01 -5.81
C LEU A 640 35.84 5.66 -6.16
N LEU A 641 35.82 6.48 -7.21
CA LEU A 641 34.65 7.18 -7.68
C LEU A 641 34.36 6.80 -9.13
N VAL A 642 33.09 6.50 -9.39
CA VAL A 642 32.56 6.37 -10.74
C VAL A 642 32.01 7.72 -11.15
N GLU A 643 32.53 8.30 -12.23
CA GLU A 643 32.25 9.69 -12.65
C GLU A 643 31.65 9.78 -14.05
N ASP A 644 30.96 10.90 -14.35
CA ASP A 644 30.54 11.25 -15.71
C ASP A 644 31.41 12.37 -16.32
N ASP A 645 32.63 12.02 -16.73
CA ASP A 645 33.43 12.87 -17.63
C ASP A 645 33.83 12.11 -18.90
N ILE A 646 33.03 12.28 -19.95
CA ILE A 646 33.29 11.70 -21.29
C ILE A 646 34.64 12.14 -21.89
N ASN A 647 35.23 13.24 -21.41
CA ASN A 647 36.51 13.76 -21.92
C ASN A 647 37.71 13.27 -21.11
N GLN A 648 37.52 12.82 -19.87
CA GLN A 648 38.61 12.44 -18.95
C GLN A 648 38.50 11.02 -18.38
N GLY A 649 37.44 10.27 -18.74
CA GLY A 649 37.18 8.89 -18.30
C GLY A 649 36.13 8.80 -17.19
N TYR A 650 35.61 7.60 -16.96
CA TYR A 650 34.50 7.33 -16.02
C TYR A 650 34.96 6.87 -14.62
N PHE A 651 36.23 7.12 -14.28
CA PHE A 651 36.87 6.62 -13.05
C PHE A 651 37.79 7.65 -12.43
N ARG A 652 37.75 7.76 -11.10
CA ARG A 652 38.78 8.43 -10.29
C ARG A 652 39.16 7.60 -9.08
N LEU A 653 40.45 7.61 -8.77
CA LEU A 653 40.99 7.06 -7.54
C LEU A 653 41.57 8.21 -6.71
N TYR A 654 41.19 8.26 -5.44
CA TYR A 654 41.73 9.16 -4.45
C TYR A 654 42.49 8.34 -3.41
N ALA A 655 43.82 8.45 -3.43
CA ALA A 655 44.63 7.80 -2.41
C ALA A 655 44.62 8.62 -1.12
N GLN A 656 44.37 7.97 0.00
CA GLN A 656 44.52 8.56 1.32
C GLN A 656 46.00 8.64 1.67
N LEU A 657 46.43 9.81 2.13
CA LEU A 657 47.79 9.97 2.64
C LEU A 657 47.77 9.76 4.16
N PRO A 658 48.92 9.44 4.79
CA PRO A 658 49.03 9.32 6.26
C PRO A 658 48.61 10.57 7.05
N SER A 659 48.41 11.71 6.39
CA SER A 659 47.84 12.92 6.98
C SER A 659 46.31 12.92 7.07
N GLY A 660 45.64 11.86 6.60
CA GLY A 660 44.19 11.73 6.43
C GLY A 660 43.63 12.48 5.21
N VAL A 661 44.50 13.09 4.40
CA VAL A 661 44.11 13.91 3.25
C VAL A 661 44.10 13.05 2.00
N MET A 662 43.03 13.12 1.22
CA MET A 662 42.88 12.36 -0.02
C MET A 662 43.38 13.14 -1.23
N ARG A 663 44.17 12.50 -2.09
CA ARG A 663 44.69 13.12 -3.32
C ARG A 663 44.41 12.24 -4.52
N PRO A 664 44.01 12.85 -5.64
CA PRO A 664 43.66 12.07 -6.80
C PRO A 664 44.91 11.48 -7.46
N VAL A 665 44.81 10.22 -7.86
CA VAL A 665 45.89 9.43 -8.47
C VAL A 665 45.43 8.91 -9.84
N TYR A 666 45.19 9.85 -10.75
CA TYR A 666 44.48 9.63 -12.03
C TYR A 666 45.13 8.65 -13.03
N SER A 667 46.34 8.14 -12.77
CA SER A 667 47.09 7.33 -13.74
C SER A 667 47.99 6.25 -13.14
N LYS A 668 48.05 6.09 -11.82
CA LYS A 668 48.97 5.09 -11.23
C LYS A 668 48.34 3.71 -11.18
N ALA A 669 47.07 3.57 -10.83
CA ALA A 669 46.48 2.26 -10.58
C ALA A 669 46.22 1.37 -11.82
N GLY A 670 46.55 1.81 -13.05
CA GLY A 670 46.34 0.99 -14.26
C GLY A 670 44.89 0.86 -14.75
N ILE A 671 43.89 1.27 -13.95
CA ILE A 671 42.47 1.22 -14.29
C ILE A 671 42.10 2.31 -15.30
N SER A 672 41.35 1.94 -16.34
CA SER A 672 40.77 2.89 -17.31
C SER A 672 39.45 2.40 -17.88
N PHE A 673 38.37 3.14 -17.60
CA PHE A 673 37.06 2.91 -18.23
C PHE A 673 36.89 3.80 -19.46
N LYS A 674 36.67 3.17 -20.60
CA LYS A 674 36.33 3.83 -21.88
C LYS A 674 34.82 3.84 -22.18
N ARG A 675 34.01 3.38 -21.21
CA ARG A 675 32.58 3.17 -21.32
C ARG A 675 31.91 3.63 -20.04
N PHE A 676 30.61 3.92 -20.10
CA PHE A 676 29.84 4.41 -18.95
C PHE A 676 29.71 3.34 -17.87
N THR A 677 30.43 3.52 -16.77
CA THR A 677 30.46 2.61 -15.62
C THR A 677 29.39 3.02 -14.59
N HIS A 678 28.80 2.06 -13.89
CA HIS A 678 27.81 2.29 -12.83
C HIS A 678 28.35 1.91 -11.44
N SER A 679 28.29 0.63 -11.08
CA SER A 679 28.63 0.12 -9.75
C SER A 679 29.96 -0.62 -9.78
N LEU A 680 30.58 -0.73 -8.61
CA LEU A 680 31.83 -1.41 -8.38
C LEU A 680 31.64 -2.44 -7.26
N SER A 681 32.30 -3.58 -7.38
CA SER A 681 32.45 -4.54 -6.28
C SER A 681 33.89 -5.05 -6.27
N ALA A 682 34.39 -5.33 -5.08
CA ALA A 682 35.73 -5.86 -4.88
C ALA A 682 35.71 -7.19 -4.13
N GLY A 683 36.60 -8.10 -4.53
CA GLY A 683 36.70 -9.46 -4.02
C GLY A 683 37.96 -10.12 -4.57
N ASP A 684 38.48 -11.12 -3.86
CA ASP A 684 39.68 -11.87 -4.25
C ASP A 684 39.25 -13.05 -5.15
N TYR A 685 39.19 -12.83 -6.47
CA TYR A 685 38.63 -13.85 -7.38
C TYR A 685 39.63 -14.97 -7.72
N ASP A 686 40.94 -14.77 -7.49
CA ASP A 686 41.96 -15.77 -7.81
C ASP A 686 42.74 -16.30 -6.59
N GLY A 687 42.32 -15.92 -5.38
CA GLY A 687 42.76 -16.48 -4.11
C GLY A 687 44.17 -16.06 -3.71
N ASP A 688 44.72 -14.99 -4.30
CA ASP A 688 46.06 -14.49 -3.98
C ASP A 688 46.11 -13.53 -2.79
N GLY A 689 44.93 -13.15 -2.29
CA GLY A 689 44.73 -12.40 -1.06
C GLY A 689 44.59 -10.90 -1.27
N ASP A 690 44.82 -10.37 -2.47
CA ASP A 690 44.49 -9.00 -2.81
C ASP A 690 43.09 -8.87 -3.41
N LEU A 691 42.41 -7.77 -3.10
CA LEU A 691 41.07 -7.57 -3.65
C LEU A 691 41.16 -7.04 -5.08
N ASP A 692 40.50 -7.76 -5.97
CA ASP A 692 40.27 -7.42 -7.35
C ASP A 692 39.01 -6.58 -7.49
N LEU A 693 38.80 -6.00 -8.68
CA LEU A 693 37.68 -5.10 -8.93
C LEU A 693 36.84 -5.57 -10.11
N PHE A 694 35.53 -5.64 -9.91
CA PHE A 694 34.56 -5.75 -11.00
C PHE A 694 33.78 -4.44 -11.17
N ALA A 695 33.63 -4.00 -12.41
CA ALA A 695 32.86 -2.81 -12.79
C ALA A 695 31.69 -3.17 -13.72
N SER A 696 30.49 -2.71 -13.35
CA SER A 696 29.29 -2.80 -14.18
C SER A 696 29.16 -1.59 -15.10
N HIS A 697 28.51 -1.74 -16.25
CA HIS A 697 28.40 -0.70 -17.26
C HIS A 697 27.01 -0.65 -17.87
N TRP A 698 26.54 0.56 -18.20
CA TRP A 698 25.22 0.79 -18.81
C TRP A 698 25.34 1.80 -19.95
N GLY A 699 25.55 1.36 -21.19
CA GLY A 699 25.82 2.26 -22.31
C GLY A 699 26.27 1.59 -23.62
N ASP A 700 26.43 2.40 -24.67
CA ASP A 700 26.74 1.94 -26.03
C ASP A 700 28.07 1.16 -26.08
N VAL A 701 28.02 -0.03 -26.68
CA VAL A 701 29.21 -0.85 -26.93
C VAL A 701 29.74 -0.54 -28.33
N ILE A 702 30.73 0.35 -28.42
CA ILE A 702 31.41 0.66 -29.71
C ILE A 702 32.41 -0.45 -30.09
N THR A 703 32.73 -1.37 -29.18
CA THR A 703 33.76 -2.41 -29.39
C THR A 703 33.33 -3.80 -28.96
N PRO A 704 33.47 -4.83 -29.83
CA PRO A 704 33.29 -6.24 -29.45
C PRO A 704 34.40 -6.79 -28.52
N ILE A 705 35.22 -5.93 -27.90
CA ILE A 705 36.37 -6.30 -27.08
C ILE A 705 36.00 -6.22 -25.59
N ARG A 706 36.15 -7.33 -24.87
CA ARG A 706 36.00 -7.45 -23.42
C ARG A 706 37.17 -6.83 -22.69
N LYS A 707 37.06 -5.55 -22.42
CA LYS A 707 38.03 -4.79 -21.63
C LYS A 707 37.31 -3.92 -20.61
N GLY A 708 37.82 -3.92 -19.39
CA GLY A 708 37.40 -3.04 -18.31
C GLY A 708 36.20 -3.48 -17.50
N TYR A 709 35.97 -4.79 -17.36
CA TYR A 709 35.02 -5.38 -16.42
C TYR A 709 35.75 -5.87 -15.16
N LEU A 710 36.61 -6.87 -15.32
CA LEU A 710 37.36 -7.50 -14.24
C LEU A 710 38.81 -7.03 -14.27
N TRP A 711 39.30 -6.56 -13.13
CA TRP A 711 40.62 -5.99 -12.94
C TRP A 711 41.32 -6.74 -11.83
N LYS A 712 42.41 -7.42 -12.17
CA LYS A 712 43.25 -8.12 -11.22
C LYS A 712 44.16 -7.12 -10.51
N ASN A 713 44.18 -7.09 -9.19
CA ASN A 713 45.19 -6.36 -8.43
C ASN A 713 46.52 -7.14 -8.44
N SER A 714 47.62 -6.45 -8.22
CA SER A 714 48.96 -7.06 -8.16
C SER A 714 49.57 -6.98 -6.77
N GLY A 715 48.75 -6.66 -5.76
CA GLY A 715 49.16 -6.43 -4.37
C GLY A 715 50.01 -5.18 -4.12
N VAL A 716 50.23 -4.33 -5.13
CA VAL A 716 51.05 -3.10 -5.04
C VAL A 716 50.32 -1.86 -5.59
N GLY A 717 48.99 -1.91 -5.67
CA GLY A 717 48.18 -0.79 -6.16
C GLY A 717 48.21 -0.59 -7.67
N MET A 718 48.43 -1.67 -8.42
CA MET A 718 48.37 -1.67 -9.89
C MET A 718 47.40 -2.76 -10.34
N PHE A 719 46.49 -2.40 -11.26
CA PHE A 719 45.48 -3.29 -11.79
C PHE A 719 45.73 -3.65 -13.25
N ASP A 720 45.55 -4.93 -13.56
CA ASP A 720 45.58 -5.48 -14.91
C ASP A 720 44.17 -5.87 -15.37
N ASP A 721 43.80 -5.47 -16.58
CA ASP A 721 42.51 -5.84 -17.18
C ASP A 721 42.51 -7.31 -17.59
N VAL A 722 41.84 -8.14 -16.80
CA VAL A 722 41.69 -9.58 -17.00
C VAL A 722 40.30 -9.97 -17.48
N SER A 723 39.54 -9.03 -18.06
CA SER A 723 38.18 -9.25 -18.57
C SER A 723 38.05 -10.36 -19.64
N HIS A 724 39.17 -10.85 -20.17
CA HIS A 724 39.22 -12.01 -21.06
C HIS A 724 38.90 -13.34 -20.36
N LEU A 725 38.93 -13.38 -19.01
CA LEU A 725 38.59 -14.53 -18.18
C LEU A 725 37.07 -14.73 -18.02
N LEU A 726 36.28 -13.71 -18.33
CA LEU A 726 34.82 -13.77 -18.24
C LEU A 726 34.20 -14.53 -19.44
N PRO A 727 33.04 -15.19 -19.30
CA PRO A 727 32.21 -15.74 -20.38
C PRO A 727 31.31 -14.65 -21.01
N GLN A 728 30.94 -14.78 -22.29
CA GLN A 728 30.18 -13.74 -23.02
C GLN A 728 28.95 -13.25 -22.22
N THR A 729 28.79 -11.93 -22.10
CA THR A 729 27.74 -11.31 -21.30
C THR A 729 26.45 -11.55 -22.04
N ARG A 730 25.38 -11.85 -21.30
CA ARG A 730 24.05 -12.00 -21.90
C ARG A 730 23.72 -10.72 -22.67
N VAL A 731 23.32 -10.91 -23.92
CA VAL A 731 22.99 -9.81 -24.84
C VAL A 731 21.49 -9.58 -24.76
N SER A 732 21.08 -8.34 -24.50
CA SER A 732 19.67 -7.98 -24.47
C SER A 732 19.01 -8.31 -25.82
N PRO A 733 17.85 -8.99 -25.82
CA PRO A 733 17.06 -9.18 -27.04
C PRO A 733 16.57 -7.86 -27.65
N LEU A 734 16.38 -6.83 -26.81
CA LEU A 734 15.86 -5.53 -27.20
C LEU A 734 16.97 -4.56 -27.64
N TYR A 735 18.12 -4.63 -26.97
CA TYR A 735 19.24 -3.71 -27.17
C TYR A 735 20.56 -4.47 -27.32
N PRO A 736 20.76 -5.18 -28.44
CA PRO A 736 21.90 -6.10 -28.60
C PRO A 736 23.28 -5.42 -28.66
N THR A 737 23.31 -4.09 -28.74
CA THR A 737 24.53 -3.27 -28.78
C THR A 737 24.76 -2.46 -27.50
N LEU A 738 23.92 -2.67 -26.47
CA LEU A 738 23.98 -1.94 -25.21
C LEU A 738 24.46 -2.87 -24.11
N ASP A 739 25.44 -2.41 -23.32
CA ASP A 739 25.73 -3.02 -22.02
C ASP A 739 24.70 -2.48 -21.02
N VAL A 740 24.14 -3.35 -20.18
CA VAL A 740 23.03 -2.99 -19.29
C VAL A 740 23.18 -3.58 -17.88
N ASN A 741 24.42 -3.80 -17.45
CA ASN A 741 24.74 -4.30 -16.12
C ASN A 741 24.67 -3.18 -15.08
N PHE A 742 23.99 -3.41 -13.96
CA PHE A 742 23.89 -2.44 -12.87
C PHE A 742 24.70 -2.80 -11.65
N VAL A 743 24.49 -3.98 -11.06
CA VAL A 743 25.08 -4.32 -9.75
C VAL A 743 25.82 -5.64 -9.82
N PRO A 744 27.16 -5.63 -9.70
CA PRO A 744 27.97 -6.82 -9.50
C PRO A 744 28.14 -7.12 -8.00
N ILE A 745 28.11 -8.39 -7.60
CA ILE A 745 28.44 -8.83 -6.24
C ILE A 745 29.35 -10.05 -6.33
N PHE A 746 30.54 -9.96 -5.72
CA PHE A 746 31.36 -11.14 -5.40
C PHE A 746 30.78 -11.86 -4.17
N SER A 747 30.52 -13.16 -4.28
CA SER A 747 29.97 -13.99 -3.20
C SER A 747 30.21 -15.47 -3.50
N ASP A 748 30.59 -16.26 -2.52
CA ASP A 748 30.78 -17.71 -2.67
C ASP A 748 29.41 -18.43 -2.49
N ILE A 749 28.69 -18.66 -3.60
CA ILE A 749 27.30 -19.14 -3.59
C ILE A 749 27.19 -20.68 -3.64
N ASP A 750 28.25 -21.40 -3.98
CA ASP A 750 28.27 -22.86 -3.99
C ASP A 750 29.18 -23.48 -2.91
N ASN A 751 29.69 -22.63 -2.01
CA ASN A 751 30.49 -22.98 -0.83
C ASN A 751 31.81 -23.69 -1.17
N ASP A 752 32.41 -23.39 -2.32
CA ASP A 752 33.70 -23.91 -2.73
C ASP A 752 34.89 -23.01 -2.31
N ASN A 753 34.59 -21.85 -1.72
CA ASN A 753 35.53 -20.83 -1.24
C ASN A 753 36.22 -20.02 -2.37
N ASP A 754 35.72 -20.12 -3.61
CA ASP A 754 36.05 -19.22 -4.71
C ASP A 754 34.90 -18.21 -4.91
N PRO A 755 35.12 -16.89 -4.89
CA PRO A 755 34.03 -15.94 -5.07
C PRO A 755 33.43 -15.97 -6.47
N ASP A 756 32.16 -16.35 -6.56
CA ASP A 756 31.33 -16.24 -7.75
C ASP A 756 30.88 -14.80 -7.98
N LEU A 757 30.29 -14.54 -9.15
CA LEU A 757 29.82 -13.22 -9.52
C LEU A 757 28.33 -13.22 -9.88
N LEU A 758 27.55 -12.50 -9.09
CA LEU A 758 26.13 -12.22 -9.33
C LEU A 758 25.97 -10.83 -9.93
N ILE A 759 25.31 -10.72 -11.09
CA ILE A 759 25.15 -9.46 -11.80
C ILE A 759 23.68 -9.19 -12.10
N ALA A 760 23.09 -8.19 -11.43
CA ALA A 760 21.76 -7.67 -11.76
C ALA A 760 21.83 -6.71 -12.95
N ALA A 761 20.93 -6.88 -13.92
CA ALA A 761 20.96 -6.15 -15.19
C ALA A 761 19.58 -6.01 -15.85
N ASP A 762 19.43 -5.04 -16.76
CA ASP A 762 18.17 -4.84 -17.49
C ASP A 762 17.92 -5.91 -18.58
N TYR A 763 16.69 -5.93 -19.08
CA TYR A 763 16.26 -6.62 -20.30
C TYR A 763 16.66 -8.09 -20.39
N GLU A 764 16.40 -8.84 -19.31
CA GLU A 764 16.62 -10.28 -19.17
C GLU A 764 18.11 -10.68 -19.27
N THR A 765 19.02 -9.79 -18.88
CA THR A 765 20.47 -10.04 -18.94
C THR A 765 21.13 -10.28 -17.58
N THR A 766 20.35 -10.29 -16.49
CA THR A 766 20.83 -10.74 -15.17
C THR A 766 21.48 -12.13 -15.29
N GLN A 767 22.62 -12.31 -14.63
CA GLN A 767 23.49 -13.47 -14.83
C GLN A 767 24.21 -13.89 -13.55
N VAL A 768 24.51 -15.19 -13.48
CA VAL A 768 25.28 -15.85 -12.42
C VAL A 768 26.51 -16.46 -13.07
N LEU A 769 27.69 -15.95 -12.72
CA LEU A 769 28.95 -16.46 -13.25
C LEU A 769 29.67 -17.21 -12.15
N ARG A 770 29.81 -18.53 -12.32
CA ARG A 770 30.56 -19.36 -11.37
C ARG A 770 32.05 -19.22 -11.61
N ASN A 771 32.84 -19.11 -10.56
CA ASN A 771 34.29 -19.09 -10.63
C ASN A 771 34.84 -20.52 -10.59
N ASP A 772 35.67 -20.90 -11.56
CA ASP A 772 36.37 -22.18 -11.58
C ASP A 772 37.89 -21.90 -11.55
N ASP A 773 38.48 -21.78 -10.35
CA ASP A 773 39.92 -21.49 -10.13
C ASP A 773 40.39 -20.22 -10.90
N GLY A 774 39.74 -19.08 -10.66
CA GLY A 774 40.07 -17.79 -11.29
C GLY A 774 39.57 -17.63 -12.73
N ARG A 775 38.72 -18.54 -13.21
CA ARG A 775 38.08 -18.44 -14.53
C ARG A 775 36.57 -18.57 -14.43
N TYR A 776 35.86 -17.56 -14.91
CA TYR A 776 34.40 -17.56 -14.86
C TYR A 776 33.74 -18.38 -15.98
N VAL A 777 32.69 -19.11 -15.60
CA VAL A 777 31.76 -19.80 -16.51
C VAL A 777 30.33 -19.29 -16.27
N ASP A 778 29.55 -19.19 -17.34
CA ASP A 778 28.15 -18.77 -17.23
C ASP A 778 27.32 -19.93 -16.67
N ASN A 779 26.80 -19.75 -15.45
CA ASN A 779 25.94 -20.70 -14.74
C ASN A 779 24.50 -20.15 -14.60
N THR A 780 24.12 -19.19 -15.45
CA THR A 780 22.80 -18.57 -15.39
C THR A 780 21.71 -19.57 -15.80
N ALA A 781 20.82 -19.90 -14.87
CA ALA A 781 19.65 -20.74 -15.15
C ALA A 781 18.49 -19.92 -15.74
N ASP A 782 17.62 -20.58 -16.52
CA ASP A 782 16.43 -19.95 -17.15
C ASP A 782 15.46 -19.32 -16.13
N ILE A 783 15.51 -19.76 -14.87
CA ILE A 783 14.71 -19.22 -13.77
C ILE A 783 15.11 -17.79 -13.39
N ILE A 784 16.35 -17.39 -13.68
CA ILE A 784 16.86 -16.03 -13.51
C ILE A 784 16.22 -15.13 -14.58
N SER A 785 15.12 -14.49 -14.18
CA SER A 785 14.12 -13.93 -15.09
C SER A 785 13.49 -12.64 -14.57
N ASP A 786 14.22 -11.84 -13.78
CA ASP A 786 13.77 -10.54 -13.23
C ASP A 786 13.37 -9.50 -14.30
N GLU A 787 13.61 -9.76 -15.58
CA GLU A 787 13.29 -8.88 -16.72
C GLU A 787 14.09 -7.57 -16.70
N ASN A 788 14.03 -6.77 -15.64
CA ASN A 788 14.80 -5.53 -15.50
C ASN A 788 15.37 -5.44 -14.08
N GLY A 789 16.42 -6.20 -13.78
CA GLY A 789 17.04 -6.19 -12.46
C GLY A 789 17.89 -4.94 -12.25
N MET A 790 17.70 -4.22 -11.13
CA MET A 790 18.49 -3.04 -10.78
C MET A 790 19.33 -3.25 -9.53
N GLY A 791 18.70 -3.25 -8.35
CA GLY A 791 19.35 -3.54 -7.08
C GLY A 791 19.51 -5.03 -6.86
N SER A 792 20.49 -5.37 -6.03
CA SER A 792 20.88 -6.72 -5.69
C SER A 792 21.18 -6.76 -4.19
N ALA A 793 20.76 -7.80 -3.50
CA ALA A 793 21.11 -8.08 -2.12
C ALA A 793 21.24 -9.59 -1.95
N VAL A 794 22.30 -10.04 -1.29
CA VAL A 794 22.56 -11.48 -1.09
C VAL A 794 22.65 -11.78 0.41
N GLY A 795 22.11 -12.90 0.87
CA GLY A 795 22.12 -13.25 2.29
C GLY A 795 21.34 -14.52 2.58
N ASP A 796 21.69 -15.20 3.66
CA ASP A 796 21.00 -16.40 4.18
C ASP A 796 19.72 -15.95 4.92
N TYR A 797 18.61 -15.81 4.17
CA TYR A 797 17.38 -15.22 4.74
C TYR A 797 16.54 -16.24 5.50
N ASP A 798 16.64 -17.52 5.18
CA ASP A 798 15.89 -18.60 5.79
C ASP A 798 16.70 -19.44 6.78
N ASN A 799 17.96 -19.02 7.06
CA ASN A 799 18.85 -19.61 8.05
C ASN A 799 19.19 -21.09 7.75
N ASP A 800 19.19 -21.48 6.48
CA ASP A 800 19.56 -22.83 6.04
C ASP A 800 21.08 -23.01 5.88
N GLY A 801 21.82 -21.90 5.82
CA GLY A 801 23.27 -21.85 5.72
C GLY A 801 23.80 -21.63 4.31
N ASP A 802 22.93 -21.38 3.34
CA ASP A 802 23.27 -21.05 1.97
C ASP A 802 22.89 -19.58 1.66
N LEU A 803 23.63 -18.94 0.75
CA LEU A 803 23.39 -17.53 0.43
C LEU A 803 22.34 -17.39 -0.67
N ASP A 804 21.22 -16.75 -0.35
CA ASP A 804 20.13 -16.45 -1.28
C ASP A 804 20.31 -15.08 -1.95
N TRP A 805 19.51 -14.83 -3.00
CA TRP A 805 19.66 -13.62 -3.81
C TRP A 805 18.32 -12.90 -4.06
N PHE A 806 18.22 -11.66 -3.59
CA PHE A 806 17.13 -10.75 -3.92
C PHE A 806 17.55 -9.76 -5.00
N VAL A 807 16.70 -9.60 -6.03
CA VAL A 807 16.88 -8.63 -7.12
C VAL A 807 15.66 -7.72 -7.18
N SER A 808 15.87 -6.41 -7.04
CA SER A 808 14.79 -5.45 -7.25
C SER A 808 14.52 -5.28 -8.73
N SER A 809 13.26 -5.08 -9.12
CA SER A 809 12.89 -4.87 -10.52
C SER A 809 11.61 -4.05 -10.66
N ILE A 810 11.15 -3.85 -11.89
CA ILE A 810 9.97 -3.07 -12.24
C ILE A 810 8.73 -3.94 -12.23
N TRP A 811 7.85 -3.68 -11.27
CA TRP A 811 6.48 -4.17 -11.25
C TRP A 811 5.52 -3.09 -11.74
N ASN A 812 4.71 -3.41 -12.77
CA ASN A 812 3.71 -2.48 -13.29
C ASN A 812 2.31 -3.14 -13.26
N PRO A 813 1.41 -2.73 -12.36
CA PRO A 813 0.08 -3.33 -12.25
C PRO A 813 -0.87 -2.96 -13.40
N VAL A 814 -0.53 -1.95 -14.21
CA VAL A 814 -1.43 -1.43 -15.25
C VAL A 814 -1.08 -2.08 -16.60
N GLU A 815 -1.73 -3.20 -16.92
CA GLU A 815 -1.81 -3.65 -18.31
C GLU A 815 -2.51 -2.55 -19.13
N GLN A 816 -1.93 -2.17 -20.29
CA GLN A 816 -2.45 -1.20 -21.28
C GLN A 816 -2.00 0.29 -21.19
N LYS A 817 -1.15 0.71 -20.24
CA LYS A 817 -0.37 1.95 -20.42
C LYS A 817 1.04 1.59 -20.88
N ALA A 818 1.37 1.99 -22.12
CA ALA A 818 2.56 1.61 -22.87
C ALA A 818 3.91 1.96 -22.19
N TYR A 819 4.31 1.21 -21.17
CA TYR A 819 5.70 1.11 -20.74
C TYR A 819 6.22 -0.27 -21.17
N LYS A 820 7.21 -0.28 -22.07
CA LYS A 820 7.81 -1.49 -22.66
C LYS A 820 9.02 -2.02 -21.87
N GLY A 821 9.29 -1.50 -20.67
CA GLY A 821 10.54 -1.73 -19.95
C GLY A 821 10.40 -2.48 -18.63
N GLY A 822 9.37 -3.32 -18.44
CA GLY A 822 9.24 -4.13 -17.23
C GLY A 822 7.83 -4.26 -16.67
N THR A 823 7.41 -5.50 -16.36
CA THR A 823 6.13 -5.79 -15.70
C THR A 823 6.22 -6.84 -14.60
N THR A 824 7.28 -7.63 -14.55
CA THR A 824 7.30 -8.84 -13.75
C THR A 824 7.62 -8.63 -12.26
N GLY A 825 8.21 -7.49 -11.87
CA GLY A 825 8.52 -7.15 -10.48
C GLY A 825 9.76 -7.84 -9.91
N ASN A 826 10.00 -7.66 -8.61
CA ASN A 826 11.20 -8.16 -7.91
C ASN A 826 11.36 -9.68 -8.03
N ARG A 827 12.56 -10.18 -7.69
CA ARG A 827 12.84 -11.61 -7.54
C ARG A 827 13.49 -11.92 -6.20
N LEU A 828 13.08 -13.03 -5.58
CA LEU A 828 13.80 -13.69 -4.50
C LEU A 828 14.15 -15.10 -4.97
N TYR A 829 15.44 -15.34 -5.11
CA TYR A 829 16.02 -16.58 -5.57
C TYR A 829 16.60 -17.32 -4.37
N ASN A 830 15.99 -18.44 -4.01
CA ASN A 830 16.46 -19.30 -2.93
C ASN A 830 17.51 -20.30 -3.45
N ASN A 831 18.67 -20.37 -2.81
CA ASN A 831 19.80 -21.18 -3.23
C ASN A 831 19.73 -22.58 -2.61
N ASP A 832 20.11 -23.62 -3.35
CA ASP A 832 20.17 -25.01 -2.83
C ASP A 832 21.54 -25.40 -2.26
N GLY A 833 22.43 -24.42 -2.08
CA GLY A 833 23.80 -24.58 -1.60
C GLY A 833 24.81 -25.01 -2.64
N THR A 834 24.38 -25.18 -3.91
CA THR A 834 25.26 -25.54 -5.04
C THR A 834 25.36 -24.43 -6.09
N GLY A 835 24.98 -23.20 -5.71
CA GLY A 835 24.87 -22.07 -6.62
C GLY A 835 23.72 -22.20 -7.62
N ARG A 836 22.72 -23.07 -7.33
CA ARG A 836 21.50 -23.21 -8.13
C ARG A 836 20.33 -22.61 -7.39
N PHE A 837 19.60 -21.77 -8.11
CA PHE A 837 18.52 -20.99 -7.54
C PHE A 837 17.13 -21.51 -7.93
N ASN A 838 16.18 -21.34 -7.01
CA ASN A 838 14.74 -21.45 -7.25
C ASN A 838 14.08 -20.09 -7.07
N ASP A 839 13.17 -19.71 -7.96
CA ASP A 839 12.36 -18.49 -7.77
C ASP A 839 11.24 -18.77 -6.75
N VAL A 840 11.34 -18.14 -5.57
CA VAL A 840 10.36 -18.22 -4.49
C VAL A 840 9.55 -16.93 -4.34
N THR A 841 9.70 -15.98 -5.26
CA THR A 841 9.18 -14.60 -5.17
C THR A 841 7.70 -14.52 -4.78
N ASP A 842 6.85 -15.33 -5.41
CA ASP A 842 5.40 -15.31 -5.18
C ASP A 842 5.01 -15.91 -3.83
N ILE A 843 5.70 -16.98 -3.43
CA ILE A 843 5.49 -17.63 -2.14
C ILE A 843 5.96 -16.69 -1.02
N ALA A 844 7.12 -16.06 -1.22
CA ALA A 844 7.72 -15.11 -0.30
C ALA A 844 6.92 -13.80 -0.17
N GLY A 845 6.12 -13.44 -1.18
CA GLY A 845 5.26 -12.25 -1.14
C GLY A 845 5.98 -10.94 -1.47
N VAL A 846 7.13 -11.00 -2.15
CA VAL A 846 8.02 -9.83 -2.38
C VAL A 846 7.97 -9.25 -3.80
N ARG A 847 7.14 -9.81 -4.71
CA ARG A 847 7.05 -9.40 -6.13
C ARG A 847 6.74 -7.91 -6.31
N HIS A 848 5.86 -7.36 -5.49
CA HIS A 848 5.25 -6.03 -5.69
C HIS A 848 6.15 -4.88 -5.21
N GLY A 849 7.27 -4.67 -5.89
CA GLY A 849 8.23 -3.59 -5.61
C GLY A 849 7.90 -2.24 -6.24
N TYR A 850 7.10 -2.21 -7.32
CA TYR A 850 7.02 -1.09 -8.26
C TYR A 850 8.37 -0.81 -8.93
N TRP A 851 8.93 0.41 -8.96
CA TRP A 851 10.20 0.65 -9.66
C TRP A 851 11.38 0.68 -8.68
N GLY A 852 11.90 -0.52 -8.40
CA GLY A 852 12.98 -0.77 -7.43
C GLY A 852 14.38 -0.39 -7.88
N TRP A 853 15.19 0.07 -6.93
CA TRP A 853 16.62 0.37 -7.06
C TRP A 853 17.41 -0.37 -5.97
N GLY A 854 18.34 0.30 -5.27
CA GLY A 854 19.16 -0.32 -4.23
C GLY A 854 18.33 -1.10 -3.21
N ALA A 855 18.84 -2.28 -2.85
CA ALA A 855 18.25 -3.22 -1.90
C ALA A 855 19.34 -3.75 -0.94
N CYS A 856 18.93 -4.18 0.26
CA CYS A 856 19.80 -4.76 1.28
C CYS A 856 19.04 -5.85 2.03
N PHE A 857 19.79 -6.81 2.57
CA PHE A 857 19.32 -7.69 3.63
C PHE A 857 19.84 -7.19 4.97
N ALA A 858 18.96 -7.06 5.96
CA ALA A 858 19.33 -6.71 7.33
C ALA A 858 18.28 -7.25 8.31
N ASP A 859 18.67 -7.52 9.55
CA ASP A 859 17.75 -7.94 10.61
C ASP A 859 17.31 -6.69 11.40
N PHE A 860 16.20 -6.06 11.01
CA PHE A 860 15.84 -4.74 11.54
C PHE A 860 15.17 -4.82 12.92
N ASN A 861 14.61 -5.97 13.29
CA ASN A 861 14.02 -6.20 14.61
C ASN A 861 14.91 -7.03 15.55
N ASN A 862 16.12 -7.38 15.12
CA ASN A 862 17.08 -8.22 15.83
C ASN A 862 16.48 -9.58 16.25
N ASP A 863 15.58 -10.16 15.46
CA ASP A 863 14.91 -11.43 15.78
C ASP A 863 15.68 -12.69 15.32
N GLY A 864 16.75 -12.49 14.56
CA GLY A 864 17.64 -13.51 14.03
C GLY A 864 17.34 -13.91 12.59
N TRP A 865 16.45 -13.22 11.88
CA TRP A 865 16.10 -13.47 10.49
C TRP A 865 16.36 -12.22 9.64
N LEU A 866 16.90 -12.40 8.43
CA LEU A 866 17.13 -11.25 7.54
C LEU A 866 15.81 -10.79 6.91
N ASP A 867 15.53 -9.51 7.05
CA ASP A 867 14.50 -8.75 6.35
C ASP A 867 15.05 -8.14 5.05
N ILE A 868 14.18 -7.63 4.18
CA ILE A 868 14.57 -6.97 2.93
C ILE A 868 14.12 -5.52 2.95
N PHE A 869 15.02 -4.59 2.66
CA PHE A 869 14.67 -3.21 2.33
C PHE A 869 15.07 -2.89 0.89
N HIS A 870 14.22 -2.16 0.16
CA HIS A 870 14.62 -1.53 -1.09
C HIS A 870 14.03 -0.14 -1.26
N THR A 871 14.72 0.71 -2.01
CA THR A 871 14.23 2.03 -2.37
C THR A 871 13.62 2.08 -3.77
N ASN A 872 12.71 3.03 -3.98
CA ASN A 872 11.95 3.18 -5.21
C ASN A 872 12.06 4.59 -5.80
N GLY A 873 11.52 4.71 -7.02
CA GLY A 873 11.14 5.99 -7.62
C GLY A 873 11.78 6.22 -8.97
N MET A 874 11.03 6.73 -9.95
CA MET A 874 11.60 7.13 -11.25
C MET A 874 11.03 8.46 -11.73
N ARG A 875 11.92 9.35 -12.16
CA ARG A 875 11.59 10.67 -12.69
C ARG A 875 12.32 10.86 -14.01
N THR A 876 11.57 11.04 -15.08
CA THR A 876 12.12 11.49 -16.36
C THR A 876 11.87 12.99 -16.54
N GLY A 877 12.90 13.79 -16.84
CA GLY A 877 12.75 15.23 -17.07
C GLY A 877 11.69 15.58 -18.14
N ARG A 878 11.11 16.80 -18.08
CA ARG A 878 10.02 17.36 -18.94
C ARG A 878 8.75 16.51 -19.16
N ILE A 879 8.69 15.28 -18.68
CA ILE A 879 7.57 14.37 -18.89
C ILE A 879 6.58 14.57 -17.73
N ALA A 880 5.35 14.93 -18.08
CA ALA A 880 4.27 15.25 -17.13
C ALA A 880 3.90 14.03 -16.25
N GLU A 881 3.34 14.30 -15.06
CA GLU A 881 2.65 13.32 -14.19
C GLU A 881 1.65 12.43 -14.97
N ASN A 882 1.21 12.87 -16.15
CA ASN A 882 0.31 12.17 -17.06
C ASN A 882 0.98 11.14 -18.00
N SER A 883 2.27 10.86 -17.85
CA SER A 883 2.98 9.89 -18.69
C SER A 883 2.85 8.45 -18.19
N ALA A 884 3.29 7.48 -19.02
CA ALA A 884 3.30 6.06 -18.64
C ALA A 884 4.16 5.76 -17.40
N VAL A 885 5.17 6.60 -17.12
CA VAL A 885 6.08 6.46 -15.96
C VAL A 885 5.71 7.36 -14.77
N GLY A 886 4.71 8.24 -14.92
CA GLY A 886 4.33 9.21 -13.88
C GLY A 886 3.85 8.56 -12.57
N GLN A 887 3.38 7.32 -12.62
CA GLN A 887 2.97 6.56 -11.44
C GLN A 887 4.13 6.25 -10.48
N PHE A 888 5.37 6.22 -10.98
CA PHE A 888 6.56 5.91 -10.18
C PHE A 888 7.20 7.14 -9.52
N TYR A 889 6.58 8.31 -9.64
CA TYR A 889 7.16 9.58 -9.16
C TYR A 889 7.15 9.72 -7.62
N GLN A 890 6.11 9.22 -6.96
CA GLN A 890 5.94 9.24 -5.49
C GLN A 890 5.85 7.82 -4.93
N ASP A 891 6.50 6.88 -5.62
CA ASP A 891 6.49 5.48 -5.23
C ASP A 891 7.28 5.31 -3.92
N PRO A 892 6.67 4.80 -2.84
CA PRO A 892 7.35 4.68 -1.57
C PRO A 892 8.44 3.61 -1.61
N SER A 893 9.48 3.70 -0.78
CA SER A 893 10.37 2.57 -0.49
C SER A 893 9.63 1.42 0.21
N ARG A 894 10.13 0.19 0.13
CA ARG A 894 9.51 -1.01 0.74
C ARG A 894 10.44 -1.61 1.80
N LEU A 895 9.83 -2.08 2.88
CA LEU A 895 10.47 -2.87 3.93
C LEU A 895 9.67 -4.16 4.08
N PHE A 896 10.26 -5.31 3.79
CA PHE A 896 9.66 -6.62 3.91
C PHE A 896 10.25 -7.33 5.13
N ILE A 897 9.43 -7.50 6.16
CA ILE A 897 9.81 -8.18 7.41
C ILE A 897 9.63 -9.67 7.25
N ASN A 898 10.64 -10.46 7.60
CA ASN A 898 10.63 -11.90 7.49
C ASN A 898 9.69 -12.52 8.55
N ASN A 899 8.74 -13.34 8.09
CA ASN A 899 7.76 -14.00 8.97
C ASN A 899 8.31 -15.32 9.56
N GLN A 900 9.56 -15.69 9.28
CA GLN A 900 10.25 -16.90 9.76
C GLN A 900 9.65 -18.21 9.23
N ASP A 901 8.91 -18.14 8.12
CA ASP A 901 8.24 -19.28 7.47
C ASP A 901 8.44 -19.30 5.95
N GLY A 902 9.44 -18.56 5.46
CA GLY A 902 9.72 -18.37 4.04
C GLY A 902 8.87 -17.27 3.38
N THR A 903 8.02 -16.57 4.15
CA THR A 903 7.21 -15.44 3.67
C THR A 903 7.61 -14.11 4.31
N PHE A 904 7.23 -13.00 3.69
CA PHE A 904 7.51 -11.66 4.17
C PHE A 904 6.25 -10.78 4.27
N THR A 905 6.30 -9.81 5.18
CA THR A 905 5.26 -8.78 5.37
C THR A 905 5.81 -7.39 5.04
N GLU A 906 5.20 -6.71 4.06
CA GLU A 906 5.54 -5.30 3.77
C GLU A 906 5.08 -4.38 4.93
N ALA A 907 6.01 -3.61 5.49
CA ALA A 907 5.82 -2.88 6.75
C ALA A 907 6.40 -1.45 6.75
N SER A 908 6.87 -0.93 5.62
CA SER A 908 7.57 0.37 5.52
C SER A 908 6.81 1.49 6.24
N GLN A 909 5.54 1.70 5.87
CA GLN A 909 4.74 2.79 6.43
C GLN A 909 4.36 2.61 7.91
N SER A 910 4.03 1.38 8.33
CA SER A 910 3.67 1.09 9.72
C SER A 910 4.88 1.19 10.64
N TRP A 911 6.05 0.82 10.16
CA TRP A 911 7.32 0.93 10.89
C TRP A 911 7.89 2.35 10.88
N GLY A 912 7.35 3.27 10.08
CA GLY A 912 7.71 4.69 10.12
C GLY A 912 8.59 5.17 8.97
N ILE A 913 8.89 4.30 8.01
CA ILE A 913 9.55 4.67 6.77
C ILE A 913 8.50 5.25 5.82
N THR A 914 8.65 6.52 5.47
CA THR A 914 7.70 7.26 4.61
C THR A 914 8.38 7.85 3.38
N HIS A 915 9.50 7.27 2.98
CA HIS A 915 10.31 7.78 1.88
C HIS A 915 9.60 7.57 0.55
N THR A 916 9.30 8.67 -0.16
CA THR A 916 8.71 8.68 -1.50
C THR A 916 9.52 9.54 -2.48
N ALA A 917 10.79 9.81 -2.17
CA ALA A 917 11.66 10.60 -3.03
C ALA A 917 12.30 9.72 -4.12
N GLN A 918 13.25 10.25 -4.87
CA GLN A 918 13.92 9.55 -5.97
C GLN A 918 15.13 8.77 -5.44
N GLY A 919 14.87 7.71 -4.68
CA GLY A 919 15.94 6.91 -4.10
C GLY A 919 16.66 6.08 -5.15
N ARG A 920 17.98 5.91 -4.98
CA ARG A 920 18.83 5.11 -5.86
C ARG A 920 19.58 4.09 -5.03
N GLY A 921 20.75 4.48 -4.54
CA GLY A 921 21.54 3.67 -3.64
C GLY A 921 21.04 3.71 -2.20
N ILE A 922 21.38 2.69 -1.44
CA ILE A 922 21.07 2.58 -0.01
C ILE A 922 22.29 2.09 0.76
N SER A 923 22.29 2.25 2.07
CA SER A 923 23.15 1.47 2.95
C SER A 923 22.40 1.16 4.25
N CYS A 924 22.54 -0.09 4.70
CA CYS A 924 21.94 -0.58 5.94
C CYS A 924 23.06 -0.73 6.97
N LEU A 925 23.10 0.18 7.94
CA LEU A 925 24.21 0.34 8.89
C LEU A 925 23.69 0.73 10.27
N ASP A 926 24.42 0.39 11.32
CA ASP A 926 24.21 0.94 12.66
C ASP A 926 25.04 2.23 12.80
N TYR A 927 24.46 3.39 12.47
CA TYR A 927 25.24 4.65 12.35
C TYR A 927 25.53 5.29 13.71
N ASP A 928 24.75 4.98 14.74
CA ASP A 928 24.92 5.53 16.09
C ASP A 928 25.33 4.51 17.17
N LYS A 929 25.62 3.28 16.76
CA LYS A 929 26.19 2.18 17.55
C LYS A 929 25.29 1.71 18.69
N ASP A 930 23.98 1.78 18.52
CA ASP A 930 23.00 1.31 19.51
C ASP A 930 22.53 -0.13 19.28
N GLY A 931 23.01 -0.77 18.21
CA GLY A 931 22.83 -2.20 17.97
C GLY A 931 21.61 -2.56 17.15
N ASP A 932 20.94 -1.59 16.57
CA ASP A 932 19.91 -1.80 15.57
C ASP A 932 20.31 -1.18 14.23
N ILE A 933 19.92 -1.86 13.15
CA ILE A 933 20.31 -1.43 11.80
C ILE A 933 19.41 -0.28 11.35
N ASP A 934 20.02 0.83 10.99
CA ASP A 934 19.44 2.02 10.40
C ASP A 934 19.43 1.94 8.87
N ILE A 935 18.71 2.86 8.24
CA ILE A 935 18.58 2.91 6.78
C ILE A 935 18.97 4.29 6.26
N LEU A 936 20.01 4.32 5.42
CA LEU A 936 20.42 5.50 4.66
C LEU A 936 20.06 5.34 3.19
N ILE A 937 19.39 6.33 2.60
CA ILE A 937 18.96 6.34 1.21
C ILE A 937 19.63 7.51 0.48
N ALA A 938 20.39 7.23 -0.56
CA ALA A 938 20.89 8.26 -1.48
C ALA A 938 19.81 8.64 -2.48
N ASN A 939 19.50 9.94 -2.56
CA ASN A 939 18.50 10.47 -3.48
C ASN A 939 19.17 11.05 -4.73
N ASN A 940 18.64 10.69 -5.91
CA ASN A 940 19.08 11.26 -7.18
C ASN A 940 18.87 12.78 -7.19
N GLY A 941 19.96 13.54 -7.35
CA GLY A 941 19.92 15.00 -7.43
C GLY A 941 19.42 15.72 -6.16
N ALA A 942 19.37 15.04 -5.02
CA ALA A 942 18.92 15.60 -3.74
C ALA A 942 19.79 15.12 -2.56
N SER A 943 19.63 15.73 -1.39
CA SER A 943 20.26 15.23 -0.15
C SER A 943 19.75 13.84 0.21
N PRO A 944 20.54 13.01 0.92
CA PRO A 944 20.10 11.69 1.33
C PRO A 944 19.01 11.76 2.40
N THR A 945 18.39 10.63 2.70
CA THR A 945 17.42 10.44 3.78
C THR A 945 17.95 9.39 4.75
N LEU A 946 17.94 9.68 6.05
CA LEU A 946 18.39 8.77 7.11
C LEU A 946 17.23 8.44 8.05
N TYR A 947 16.90 7.16 8.14
CA TYR A 947 15.96 6.61 9.12
C TYR A 947 16.75 5.95 10.24
N LYS A 948 16.63 6.49 11.45
CA LYS A 948 17.12 5.87 12.67
C LYS A 948 16.13 4.77 13.10
N ASN A 949 16.62 3.58 13.38
CA ASN A 949 15.89 2.53 14.07
C ASN A 949 15.84 2.85 15.58
N ASN A 950 14.72 2.54 16.24
CA ASN A 950 14.47 2.90 17.63
C ASN A 950 14.40 1.65 18.54
N ASN A 951 14.82 0.49 18.03
CA ASN A 951 14.81 -0.82 18.70
C ASN A 951 13.60 -1.04 19.64
N LEU A 952 12.38 -1.03 19.11
CA LEU A 952 11.18 -1.13 19.95
C LEU A 952 11.04 -2.49 20.66
N ALA A 953 11.69 -3.53 20.14
CA ALA A 953 11.62 -4.86 20.72
C ALA A 953 12.57 -5.05 21.90
N ASP A 954 13.59 -4.20 22.10
CA ASP A 954 14.68 -4.42 23.07
C ASP A 954 15.31 -5.82 22.88
N ASN A 955 15.51 -6.19 21.62
CA ASN A 955 16.15 -7.44 21.24
C ASN A 955 17.67 -7.28 21.25
N ASN A 956 18.35 -8.35 21.62
CA ASN A 956 19.79 -8.38 21.72
C ASN A 956 20.42 -8.55 20.33
N TYR A 957 21.67 -8.13 20.19
CA TYR A 957 22.41 -8.18 18.94
C TYR A 957 23.86 -8.66 19.15
N LEU A 958 24.56 -8.93 18.05
CA LEU A 958 26.01 -9.02 18.01
C LEU A 958 26.51 -8.38 16.71
N SER A 959 27.48 -7.48 16.83
CA SER A 959 28.22 -6.96 15.68
C SER A 959 29.62 -7.54 15.68
N VAL A 960 30.13 -7.95 14.52
CA VAL A 960 31.44 -8.60 14.36
C VAL A 960 32.22 -7.87 13.28
N LYS A 961 33.34 -7.25 13.68
CA LYS A 961 34.34 -6.70 12.76
C LYS A 961 35.51 -7.67 12.65
N LEU A 962 35.86 -8.04 11.43
CA LEU A 962 37.01 -8.89 11.17
C LEU A 962 38.24 -8.03 10.83
N LEU A 963 39.40 -8.48 11.29
CA LEU A 963 40.70 -7.89 10.97
C LEU A 963 41.53 -8.96 10.25
N GLY A 964 41.58 -8.83 8.92
CA GLY A 964 42.26 -9.76 8.03
C GLY A 964 43.77 -9.55 7.98
N ASN A 965 44.37 -10.07 6.91
CA ASN A 965 45.80 -9.93 6.65
C ASN A 965 46.11 -8.55 6.01
N LYS A 966 47.37 -8.33 5.62
CA LYS A 966 47.78 -7.04 5.07
C LYS A 966 47.12 -6.73 3.70
N GLN A 967 46.94 -7.75 2.85
CA GLN A 967 46.43 -7.60 1.49
C GLN A 967 44.89 -7.48 1.45
N ASN A 968 44.20 -8.05 2.44
CA ASN A 968 42.76 -7.98 2.62
C ASN A 968 42.44 -7.66 4.10
N PRO A 969 42.66 -6.40 4.54
CA PRO A 969 42.57 -6.02 5.95
C PRO A 969 41.17 -6.11 6.54
N ASP A 970 40.12 -6.06 5.71
CA ASP A 970 38.73 -6.19 6.17
C ASP A 970 38.18 -7.62 6.06
N ALA A 971 39.01 -8.56 5.60
CA ALA A 971 38.63 -9.96 5.39
C ALA A 971 37.38 -10.13 4.49
N VAL A 972 37.31 -9.36 3.40
CA VAL A 972 36.28 -9.55 2.36
C VAL A 972 36.34 -10.99 1.84
N GLY A 973 35.18 -11.64 1.73
CA GLY A 973 35.02 -13.06 1.43
C GLY A 973 34.92 -13.96 2.69
N ALA A 974 35.15 -13.43 3.90
CA ALA A 974 35.01 -14.23 5.11
C ALA A 974 33.54 -14.53 5.43
N LYS A 975 33.27 -15.76 5.88
CA LYS A 975 31.96 -16.24 6.33
C LYS A 975 31.93 -16.37 7.85
N ILE A 976 30.93 -15.76 8.50
CA ILE A 976 30.71 -15.82 9.95
C ILE A 976 29.39 -16.55 10.20
N SER A 977 29.45 -17.67 10.91
CA SER A 977 28.27 -18.41 11.32
C SER A 977 28.13 -18.40 12.84
N ILE A 978 26.94 -18.09 13.35
CA ILE A 978 26.64 -18.22 14.78
C ILE A 978 25.62 -19.32 15.03
N THR A 979 25.61 -19.86 16.25
CA THR A 979 24.61 -20.84 16.70
C THR A 979 24.02 -20.42 18.04
N ILE A 980 22.70 -20.36 18.10
CA ILE A 980 21.93 -19.99 19.29
C ILE A 980 20.81 -21.03 19.47
N GLY A 981 20.98 -21.96 20.40
CA GLY A 981 20.08 -23.09 20.56
C GLY A 981 20.03 -23.94 19.29
N THR A 982 18.86 -23.98 18.64
CA THR A 982 18.67 -24.65 17.34
C THR A 982 18.81 -23.72 16.14
N ASN A 983 18.84 -22.40 16.35
CA ASN A 983 18.97 -21.42 15.27
C ASN A 983 20.44 -21.28 14.85
N LYS A 984 20.68 -21.14 13.54
CA LYS A 984 21.98 -20.84 12.95
C LYS A 984 21.80 -19.67 12.01
N GLN A 985 22.77 -18.77 11.96
CA GLN A 985 22.73 -17.63 11.05
C GLN A 985 24.09 -17.53 10.36
N LEU A 986 24.10 -17.23 9.06
CA LEU A 986 25.30 -16.96 8.28
C LEU A 986 25.36 -15.50 7.80
N ARG A 987 26.54 -14.89 7.86
CA ARG A 987 26.85 -13.60 7.21
C ARG A 987 28.17 -13.72 6.45
N GLU A 988 28.23 -13.16 5.25
CA GLU A 988 29.44 -13.04 4.45
C GLU A 988 29.86 -11.57 4.36
N ILE A 989 31.14 -11.29 4.65
CA ILE A 989 31.73 -9.95 4.52
C ILE A 989 31.97 -9.67 3.04
N ARG A 990 31.29 -8.67 2.48
CA ARG A 990 31.33 -8.35 1.05
C ARG A 990 31.51 -6.86 0.80
N LEU A 991 32.26 -6.54 -0.25
CA LEU A 991 32.52 -5.17 -0.67
C LEU A 991 31.85 -4.92 -2.04
N GLY A 992 30.63 -4.36 -2.01
CA GLY A 992 29.87 -3.99 -3.23
C GLY A 992 28.38 -4.35 -3.25
N SER A 993 27.74 -4.47 -2.10
CA SER A 993 26.47 -5.20 -1.98
C SER A 993 25.20 -4.53 -2.50
N ASN A 994 25.23 -3.38 -3.21
CA ASN A 994 24.00 -2.78 -3.74
C ASN A 994 24.19 -1.81 -4.94
N TYR A 995 23.09 -1.16 -5.36
CA TYR A 995 23.05 -0.19 -6.45
C TYR A 995 23.85 1.08 -6.13
N LEU A 996 25.02 1.24 -6.79
CA LEU A 996 25.95 2.37 -6.64
C LEU A 996 26.50 2.60 -5.22
N SER A 997 26.27 1.67 -4.30
CA SER A 997 26.58 1.82 -2.89
C SER A 997 27.08 0.52 -2.29
N ASN A 998 27.66 0.62 -1.09
CA ASN A 998 28.09 -0.52 -0.30
C ASN A 998 27.60 -0.42 1.14
N ASP A 999 27.42 -1.57 1.75
CA ASP A 999 27.17 -1.70 3.18
C ASP A 999 28.50 -1.72 3.96
N PRO A 1000 28.48 -1.48 5.28
CA PRO A 1000 29.67 -1.59 6.11
C PRO A 1000 30.21 -3.02 6.16
N LEU A 1001 31.54 -3.15 6.30
CA LEU A 1001 32.25 -4.43 6.43
C LEU A 1001 32.17 -4.97 7.87
N ILE A 1002 30.98 -4.91 8.47
CA ILE A 1002 30.67 -5.37 9.82
C ILE A 1002 29.47 -6.31 9.72
N ALA A 1003 29.63 -7.55 10.19
CA ALA A 1003 28.50 -8.48 10.22
C ALA A 1003 27.62 -8.21 11.43
N HIS A 1004 26.32 -8.10 11.18
CA HIS A 1004 25.30 -7.91 12.21
C HIS A 1004 24.40 -9.14 12.36
N PHE A 1005 24.13 -9.51 13.60
CA PHE A 1005 23.28 -10.64 13.97
C PHE A 1005 22.27 -10.21 15.02
N GLY A 1006 20.97 -10.40 14.74
CA GLY A 1006 19.94 -10.36 15.77
C GLY A 1006 19.94 -11.64 16.59
N ILE A 1007 19.83 -11.47 17.90
CA ILE A 1007 19.95 -12.56 18.89
C ILE A 1007 18.61 -12.79 19.62
N GLY A 1008 17.59 -11.97 19.30
CA GLY A 1008 16.29 -11.97 19.95
C GLY A 1008 16.44 -11.75 21.45
N LYS A 1009 15.79 -12.59 22.26
CA LYS A 1009 15.89 -12.51 23.74
C LYS A 1009 17.01 -13.34 24.34
N ASN A 1010 17.82 -14.02 23.52
CA ASN A 1010 18.91 -14.84 24.02
C ASN A 1010 20.04 -13.97 24.58
N LYS A 1011 20.69 -14.43 25.64
CA LYS A 1011 21.76 -13.68 26.34
C LYS A 1011 23.16 -14.21 26.06
N LEU A 1012 23.26 -15.32 25.33
CA LEU A 1012 24.50 -16.01 25.06
C LEU A 1012 24.41 -16.68 23.69
N ILE A 1013 25.52 -16.61 22.96
CA ILE A 1013 25.69 -17.31 21.68
C ILE A 1013 26.53 -18.56 21.96
N ASN A 1014 26.03 -19.74 21.58
CA ASN A 1014 26.67 -21.02 21.91
C ASN A 1014 28.02 -21.16 21.21
N SER A 1015 28.07 -20.80 19.94
CA SER A 1015 29.31 -20.77 19.17
C SER A 1015 29.25 -19.73 18.05
N LEU A 1016 30.41 -19.15 17.77
CA LEU A 1016 30.68 -18.32 16.60
C LEU A 1016 31.84 -18.96 15.84
N LYS A 1017 31.65 -19.25 14.55
CA LYS A 1017 32.66 -19.76 13.64
C LYS A 1017 32.99 -18.69 12.62
N VAL A 1018 34.27 -18.35 12.47
CA VAL A 1018 34.77 -17.56 11.34
C VAL A 1018 35.47 -18.51 10.38
N THR A 1019 35.11 -18.44 9.10
CA THR A 1019 35.84 -19.05 7.98
C THR A 1019 36.45 -17.90 7.19
N TRP A 1020 37.77 -17.79 7.22
CA TRP A 1020 38.52 -16.75 6.52
C TRP A 1020 38.58 -17.05 5.01
N PRO A 1021 38.88 -16.04 4.16
CA PRO A 1021 38.95 -16.24 2.71
C PRO A 1021 39.96 -17.30 2.27
N ASN A 1022 41.00 -17.57 3.07
CA ASN A 1022 41.97 -18.64 2.82
C ASN A 1022 41.53 -20.03 3.35
N GLY A 1023 40.27 -20.19 3.74
CA GLY A 1023 39.70 -21.42 4.29
C GLY A 1023 40.07 -21.75 5.75
N VAL A 1024 40.94 -20.96 6.40
CA VAL A 1024 41.25 -21.15 7.82
C VAL A 1024 40.00 -20.89 8.66
N THR A 1025 39.80 -21.67 9.72
CA THR A 1025 38.63 -21.51 10.60
C THR A 1025 39.03 -21.26 12.05
N ASN A 1026 38.30 -20.36 12.71
CA ASN A 1026 38.36 -20.16 14.16
C ASN A 1026 36.96 -20.35 14.75
N ILE A 1027 36.89 -20.97 15.93
CA ILE A 1027 35.64 -21.21 16.65
C ILE A 1027 35.78 -20.65 18.06
N PHE A 1028 34.79 -19.85 18.44
CA PHE A 1028 34.66 -19.24 19.75
C PHE A 1028 33.36 -19.72 20.40
N HIS A 1029 33.32 -19.79 21.73
CA HIS A 1029 32.18 -20.31 22.48
C HIS A 1029 31.76 -19.33 23.57
N ASN A 1030 30.47 -19.39 23.92
CA ASN A 1030 29.88 -18.60 25.02
C ASN A 1030 30.14 -17.09 24.85
N ILE A 1031 29.79 -16.55 23.69
CA ILE A 1031 29.96 -15.12 23.37
C ILE A 1031 28.84 -14.32 24.02
N GLU A 1032 29.21 -13.20 24.64
CA GLU A 1032 28.27 -12.24 25.21
C GLU A 1032 27.56 -11.43 24.13
N VAL A 1033 26.30 -11.08 24.36
CA VAL A 1033 25.47 -10.30 23.45
C VAL A 1033 25.61 -8.79 23.71
N ASN A 1034 25.07 -7.97 22.81
CA ASN A 1034 25.01 -6.51 22.85
C ASN A 1034 26.38 -5.84 22.86
N ASN A 1035 27.30 -6.36 22.05
CA ASN A 1035 28.63 -5.82 21.89
C ASN A 1035 29.06 -5.88 20.42
N LEU A 1036 29.94 -4.95 20.05
CA LEU A 1036 30.81 -5.10 18.90
C LEU A 1036 32.06 -5.86 19.33
N ILE A 1037 32.38 -6.96 18.64
CA ILE A 1037 33.63 -7.70 18.85
C ILE A 1037 34.52 -7.57 17.62
N GLU A 1038 35.83 -7.48 17.87
CA GLU A 1038 36.86 -7.53 16.83
C GLU A 1038 37.55 -8.89 16.88
N ILE A 1039 37.60 -9.57 15.75
CA ILE A 1039 38.29 -10.86 15.61
C ILE A 1039 39.41 -10.69 14.60
N LYS A 1040 40.62 -11.03 15.02
CA LYS A 1040 41.81 -10.98 14.17
C LYS A 1040 42.17 -12.38 13.66
N GLN A 1041 42.57 -12.46 12.39
CA GLN A 1041 43.04 -13.67 11.73
C GLN A 1041 44.25 -14.31 12.41
#